data_AF-A0A7K4DE38-F1
#
_entry.id   AF-A0A7K4DE38-F1
#
_cell.length_a   1.000
_cell.length_b   1.000
_cell.length_c   1.000
_cell.angle_alpha   90.00
_cell.angle_beta   90.00
_cell.angle_gamma   90.00
#
_symmetry.space_group_name_H-M   'P 1'
#
loop_
_entity.id
_entity.type
_entity.pdbx_description
1 polymer ?
#
loop_
_entity_poly.entity_id
_entity_poly.type
_entity_poly.pdbx_seq_one_letter_code
_entity_poly.pdbx_strand_id
1 'polypeptide(L)'
;ALLAARDRSFSLKDFETLKTPAMLSALAGIAYLFGYFNMPTMILFALIVAAFTLIQFLLDFFRDQSSDYLVLVNAVTFGVVILGTVAFGFPHPGLSLSMYTVGHVIASVALIAGTLALYGLATFLKERPKYFFPAALVGSVILAIAVLHVALPEVYNLLVSSLISFFGEQPVTTTVQEARAWSFDAAWATFHWGLVLAAGGAATLIWWIYRKMNPAYVFVLVWTGIILASTAAHLRYEYYLAANIALLAAVFAGAVINVTWKDAARLFRSESGDILPDTSERQEKAKKGKKGGRARDTGKPKVSAKDRADPLKVGAFAAIVIVTLLFGGSCFATTLGMAQTVKYGGIDSQWMEALEWMGAHTPDPGVDYYTIHDKETFAHPDEAYGVMSWWDYGHWITYISKRIPNNNPFQHGVAGPNGSAVYLTSTSEKEANQILDNIGTRYVITDYQIVTGKFHAPATWADQELQMAPFQPYFLLPVSAGSTSYQAMPFYTQKYYLTMAARLHNFDGSMADPGSEVLYTEYREPGTVNNSLPLVTRMEQMDATAAAAAVEEYNRDAPAGSAATLLSLYYEVKADSILYPIERVPALQHYRLVHETPQNVFVGGGADGPDLKSIKIFEYVPGARIKGDGIIEVPVTTNTGRAFTYRQESVNGEFIVPYATSGWSGEVKTTGPYRIVGTDVTFDVTEEDIQQGRTVN
;
A
#
# COMPACT_ATOMS: atom_id res chain seq x y z
N ALA A 1 21.98 3.72 25.76
CA ALA A 1 23.33 3.16 25.52
C ALA A 1 24.35 4.25 25.13
N LEU A 2 24.21 4.89 23.96
CA LEU A 2 25.18 5.87 23.42
C LEU A 2 25.64 6.95 24.41
N LEU A 3 24.71 7.65 25.05
CA LEU A 3 25.03 8.72 26.01
C LEU A 3 25.77 8.23 27.26
N ALA A 4 25.46 7.01 27.72
CA ALA A 4 26.10 6.43 28.89
C ALA A 4 27.53 5.95 28.59
N ALA A 5 27.83 5.69 27.31
CA ALA A 5 29.09 5.12 26.85
C ALA A 5 30.09 6.19 26.36
N ARG A 6 29.62 7.29 25.75
CA ARG A 6 30.46 8.28 25.04
C ARG A 6 31.65 8.82 25.85
N ASP A 7 31.42 9.18 27.10
CA ASP A 7 32.43 9.91 27.92
C ASP A 7 33.19 9.00 28.89
N ARG A 8 33.18 7.67 28.68
CA ARG A 8 33.87 6.69 29.53
C ARG A 8 35.04 6.05 28.80
N SER A 9 36.19 5.96 29.46
CA SER A 9 37.29 5.14 28.98
C SER A 9 37.03 3.68 29.32
N PHE A 10 37.02 2.80 28.33
CA PHE A 10 36.80 1.38 28.56
C PHE A 10 38.12 0.66 28.81
N SER A 11 38.21 -0.04 29.93
CA SER A 11 39.32 -0.95 30.24
C SER A 11 38.74 -2.31 30.57
N LEU A 12 39.23 -3.35 29.90
CA LEU A 12 38.87 -4.75 30.21
C LEU A 12 39.29 -5.16 31.64
N LYS A 13 40.09 -4.33 32.33
CA LYS A 13 40.52 -4.55 33.71
C LYS A 13 39.57 -3.92 34.74
N ASP A 14 38.66 -3.04 34.33
CA ASP A 14 37.72 -2.34 35.22
C ASP A 14 36.27 -2.54 34.76
N PHE A 15 35.68 -3.65 35.22
CA PHE A 15 34.31 -4.06 34.87
C PHE A 15 33.23 -3.09 35.38
N GLU A 16 33.48 -2.29 36.41
CA GLU A 16 32.49 -1.34 36.94
C GLU A 16 32.22 -0.21 35.93
N THR A 17 33.24 0.21 35.17
CA THR A 17 33.06 1.24 34.13
C THR A 17 32.20 0.76 32.96
N LEU A 18 32.18 -0.55 32.70
CA LEU A 18 31.47 -1.23 31.60
C LEU A 18 30.02 -1.60 31.93
N LYS A 19 29.68 -1.73 33.21
CA LYS A 19 28.39 -2.27 33.67
C LYS A 19 27.17 -1.52 33.15
N THR A 20 27.11 -0.20 33.36
CA THR A 20 25.96 0.62 32.93
C THR A 20 25.83 0.67 31.39
N PRO A 21 26.91 0.95 30.62
CA PRO A 21 26.84 0.94 29.16
C PRO A 21 26.44 -0.42 28.57
N ALA A 22 26.99 -1.51 29.09
CA ALA A 22 26.66 -2.86 28.64
C ALA A 22 25.20 -3.21 28.94
N MET A 23 24.71 -2.94 30.15
CA MET A 23 23.31 -3.20 30.53
C MET A 23 22.32 -2.41 29.64
N LEU A 24 22.58 -1.12 29.40
CA LEU A 24 21.73 -0.31 28.51
C LEU A 24 21.80 -0.74 27.05
N SER A 25 22.91 -1.33 26.61
CA SER A 25 23.07 -1.89 25.26
C SER A 25 22.35 -3.24 25.14
N ALA A 26 22.41 -4.07 26.17
CA ALA A 26 21.66 -5.32 26.24
C ALA A 26 20.14 -5.05 26.22
N LEU A 27 19.66 -4.05 26.97
CA LEU A 27 18.26 -3.61 26.92
C LEU A 27 17.86 -3.09 25.53
N ALA A 28 18.76 -2.39 24.82
CA ALA A 28 18.51 -2.00 23.44
C ALA A 28 18.41 -3.23 22.51
N GLY A 29 19.25 -4.25 22.73
CA GLY A 29 19.17 -5.53 22.00
C GLY A 29 17.87 -6.28 22.26
N ILE A 30 17.40 -6.30 23.51
CA ILE A 30 16.09 -6.89 23.87
C ILE A 30 14.94 -6.12 23.20
N ALA A 31 14.98 -4.78 23.21
CA ALA A 31 13.97 -3.97 22.53
C ALA A 31 13.96 -4.22 21.01
N TYR A 32 15.14 -4.36 20.39
CA TYR A 32 15.25 -4.75 18.99
C TYR A 32 14.63 -6.13 18.75
N LEU A 33 14.90 -7.11 19.64
CA LEU A 33 14.32 -8.46 19.54
C LEU A 33 12.80 -8.47 19.62
N PHE A 34 12.19 -7.67 20.51
CA PHE A 34 10.73 -7.54 20.53
C PHE A 34 10.19 -6.96 19.23
N GLY A 35 10.88 -5.98 18.66
CA GLY A 35 10.56 -5.50 17.31
C GLY A 35 10.68 -6.63 16.28
N TYR A 36 11.75 -7.42 16.33
CA TYR A 36 12.02 -8.51 15.38
C TYR A 36 10.96 -9.61 15.48
N PHE A 37 10.58 -10.00 16.69
CA PHE A 37 9.51 -10.97 16.92
C PHE A 37 8.15 -10.45 16.45
N ASN A 38 7.93 -9.14 16.46
CA ASN A 38 6.75 -8.53 15.88
C ASN A 38 6.82 -8.45 14.34
N MET A 39 7.98 -8.13 13.77
CA MET A 39 8.19 -8.06 12.33
C MET A 39 9.65 -8.31 11.91
N PRO A 40 9.90 -9.23 10.96
CA PRO A 40 11.26 -9.51 10.48
C PRO A 40 11.88 -8.32 9.74
N THR A 41 11.07 -7.38 9.22
CA THR A 41 11.52 -6.16 8.54
C THR A 41 12.20 -5.14 9.47
N MET A 42 12.33 -5.43 10.78
CA MET A 42 13.21 -4.70 11.70
C MET A 42 14.65 -4.55 11.23
N ILE A 43 15.07 -5.33 10.24
CA ILE A 43 16.33 -5.15 9.52
C ILE A 43 16.55 -3.72 9.01
N LEU A 44 15.49 -2.97 8.68
CA LEU A 44 15.58 -1.55 8.34
C LEU A 44 16.18 -0.72 9.49
N PHE A 45 15.86 -1.07 10.74
CA PHE A 45 16.44 -0.42 11.90
C PHE A 45 17.92 -0.77 12.09
N ALA A 46 18.33 -2.00 11.75
CA ALA A 46 19.76 -2.35 11.69
C ALA A 46 20.51 -1.53 10.62
N LEU A 47 19.89 -1.29 9.45
CA LEU A 47 20.44 -0.38 8.43
C LEU A 47 20.61 1.05 8.96
N ILE A 48 19.62 1.57 9.69
CA ILE A 48 19.70 2.88 10.35
C ILE A 48 20.88 2.91 11.33
N VAL A 49 21.06 1.87 12.15
CA VAL A 49 22.19 1.77 13.09
C VAL A 49 23.52 1.69 12.35
N ALA A 50 23.61 0.95 11.25
CA ALA A 50 24.83 0.85 10.44
C ALA A 50 25.20 2.20 9.80
N ALA A 51 24.24 2.90 9.20
CA ALA A 51 24.44 4.23 8.62
C ALA A 51 24.84 5.27 9.69
N PHE A 52 24.16 5.25 10.85
CA PHE A 52 24.52 6.08 11.99
C PHE A 52 25.95 5.79 12.46
N THR A 53 26.31 4.51 12.61
CA THR A 53 27.64 4.09 13.05
C THR A 53 28.70 4.64 12.12
N LEU A 54 28.53 4.50 10.80
CA LEU A 54 29.44 5.03 9.79
C LEU A 54 29.62 6.56 9.92
N ILE A 55 28.51 7.30 9.97
CA ILE A 55 28.52 8.76 10.06
C ILE A 55 29.17 9.21 11.38
N GLN A 56 28.84 8.56 12.49
CA GLN A 56 29.39 8.90 13.79
C GLN A 56 30.90 8.59 13.87
N PHE A 57 31.37 7.48 13.29
CA PHE A 57 32.80 7.19 13.17
C PHE A 57 33.55 8.25 12.38
N LEU A 58 33.00 8.70 11.25
CA LEU A 58 33.58 9.79 10.47
C LEU A 58 33.68 11.07 11.31
N LEU A 59 32.59 11.45 11.98
CA LEU A 59 32.54 12.66 12.80
C LEU A 59 33.52 12.61 13.99
N ASP A 60 33.62 11.48 14.67
CA ASP A 60 34.55 11.28 15.79
C ASP A 60 36.00 11.31 15.28
N PHE A 61 36.30 10.65 14.16
CA PHE A 61 37.64 10.66 13.53
C PHE A 61 38.08 12.08 13.14
N PHE A 62 37.22 12.85 12.45
CA PHE A 62 37.57 14.23 12.06
C PHE A 62 37.73 15.17 13.27
N ARG A 63 37.15 14.82 14.42
CA ARG A 63 37.24 15.58 15.68
C ARG A 63 38.25 15.02 16.68
N ASP A 64 39.07 14.05 16.25
CA ASP A 64 40.10 13.41 17.07
C ASP A 64 39.55 12.78 18.37
N GLN A 65 38.31 12.27 18.32
CA GLN A 65 37.64 11.56 19.41
C GLN A 65 37.70 10.04 19.21
N SER A 66 37.66 9.29 20.32
CA SER A 66 37.58 7.82 20.29
C SER A 66 36.15 7.36 19.98
N SER A 67 36.04 6.28 19.20
CA SER A 67 34.78 5.62 18.85
C SER A 67 34.68 4.20 19.43
N ASP A 68 35.50 3.87 20.42
CA ASP A 68 35.47 2.59 21.18
C ASP A 68 34.10 2.32 21.81
N TYR A 69 33.38 3.37 22.24
CA TYR A 69 32.01 3.24 22.74
C TYR A 69 31.03 2.64 21.72
N LEU A 70 31.20 2.91 20.42
CA LEU A 70 30.33 2.36 19.36
C LEU A 70 30.56 0.85 19.19
N VAL A 71 31.82 0.41 19.34
CA VAL A 71 32.16 -1.02 19.32
C VAL A 71 31.45 -1.74 20.46
N LEU A 72 31.54 -1.22 21.69
CA LEU A 72 30.86 -1.80 22.85
C LEU A 72 29.34 -1.86 22.66
N VAL A 73 28.74 -0.73 22.27
CA VAL A 73 27.28 -0.63 22.12
C VAL A 73 26.77 -1.58 21.05
N ASN A 74 27.39 -1.62 19.86
CA ASN A 74 26.94 -2.49 18.77
C ASN A 74 27.22 -3.96 19.08
N ALA A 75 28.40 -4.31 19.62
CA ALA A 75 28.74 -5.69 19.94
C ALA A 75 27.77 -6.29 20.98
N VAL A 76 27.45 -5.54 22.05
CA VAL A 76 26.52 -6.03 23.07
C VAL A 76 25.08 -6.06 22.55
N THR A 77 24.63 -5.00 21.86
CA THR A 77 23.26 -4.92 21.32
C THR A 77 22.99 -6.05 20.34
N PHE A 78 23.82 -6.18 19.30
CA PHE A 78 23.62 -7.20 18.27
C PHE A 78 24.06 -8.59 18.71
N GLY A 79 24.93 -8.72 19.71
CA GLY A 79 25.20 -9.99 20.38
C GLY A 79 23.94 -10.55 21.06
N VAL A 80 23.18 -9.70 21.76
CA VAL A 80 21.86 -10.08 22.30
C VAL A 80 20.89 -10.46 21.17
N VAL A 81 20.85 -9.68 20.08
CA VAL A 81 19.98 -10.00 18.93
C VAL A 81 20.32 -11.36 18.31
N ILE A 82 21.61 -11.66 18.13
CA ILE A 82 22.06 -12.96 17.60
C ILE A 82 21.61 -14.09 18.53
N LEU A 83 21.87 -13.97 19.83
CA LEU A 83 21.50 -15.00 20.80
C LEU A 83 19.98 -15.21 20.85
N GLY A 84 19.20 -14.13 20.86
CA GLY A 84 17.74 -14.21 20.86
C GLY A 84 17.16 -14.77 19.57
N THR A 85 17.74 -14.43 18.42
CA THR A 85 17.31 -14.96 17.11
C THR A 85 17.61 -16.45 17.00
N VAL A 86 18.80 -16.88 17.41
CA VAL A 86 19.18 -18.30 17.43
C VAL A 86 18.32 -19.10 18.41
N ALA A 87 18.01 -18.52 19.58
CA ALA A 87 17.13 -19.16 20.57
C ALA A 87 15.68 -19.28 20.10
N PHE A 88 15.18 -18.31 19.32
CA PHE A 88 13.86 -18.35 18.69
C PHE A 88 13.78 -19.40 17.58
N GLY A 89 14.90 -19.62 16.87
CA GLY A 89 14.99 -20.53 15.75
C GLY A 89 14.66 -19.86 14.41
N PHE A 90 14.63 -20.66 13.35
CA PHE A 90 14.45 -20.21 11.97
C PHE A 90 13.25 -20.92 11.33
N PRO A 91 12.01 -20.42 11.54
CA PRO A 91 10.80 -21.02 10.99
C PRO A 91 10.77 -21.10 9.45
N HIS A 92 11.56 -20.26 8.78
CA HIS A 92 11.62 -20.21 7.32
C HIS A 92 13.00 -20.67 6.83
N PRO A 93 13.08 -21.63 5.87
CA PRO A 93 14.34 -22.06 5.30
C PRO A 93 14.93 -20.98 4.36
N GLY A 94 16.22 -21.10 4.07
CA GLY A 94 16.93 -20.22 3.15
C GLY A 94 17.39 -18.90 3.76
N LEU A 95 17.64 -17.92 2.89
CA LEU A 95 18.16 -16.59 3.25
C LEU A 95 17.18 -15.50 2.82
N SER A 96 16.55 -14.84 3.79
CA SER A 96 15.65 -13.72 3.57
C SER A 96 15.70 -12.72 4.72
N LEU A 97 15.56 -11.44 4.41
CA LEU A 97 15.48 -10.35 5.41
C LEU A 97 14.03 -9.91 5.69
N SER A 98 13.06 -10.41 4.91
CA SER A 98 11.62 -10.17 5.09
C SER A 98 10.91 -11.31 5.82
N MET A 99 11.62 -12.41 6.13
CA MET A 99 11.10 -13.60 6.81
C MET A 99 12.03 -13.99 7.97
N TYR A 100 11.57 -14.80 8.90
CA TYR A 100 12.36 -15.29 10.04
C TYR A 100 13.37 -16.35 9.59
N THR A 101 14.52 -15.92 9.07
CA THR A 101 15.61 -16.80 8.57
C THR A 101 16.94 -16.51 9.26
N VAL A 102 17.98 -17.29 8.93
CA VAL A 102 19.35 -17.04 9.38
C VAL A 102 19.96 -15.74 8.83
N GLY A 103 19.32 -15.11 7.82
CA GLY A 103 19.74 -13.84 7.24
C GLY A 103 19.91 -12.73 8.28
N HIS A 104 19.05 -12.67 9.31
CA HIS A 104 19.12 -11.67 10.38
C HIS A 104 20.34 -11.84 11.29
N VAL A 105 20.77 -13.08 11.51
CA VAL A 105 22.01 -13.38 12.25
C VAL A 105 23.21 -12.93 11.43
N ILE A 106 23.24 -13.24 10.13
CA ILE A 106 24.32 -12.83 9.22
C ILE A 106 24.42 -11.30 9.18
N ALA A 107 23.30 -10.60 9.04
CA ALA A 107 23.28 -9.14 9.02
C ALA A 107 23.75 -8.52 10.36
N SER A 108 23.36 -9.11 11.48
CA SER A 108 23.80 -8.66 12.82
C SER A 108 25.30 -8.87 13.02
N VAL A 109 25.83 -10.02 12.59
CA VAL A 109 27.28 -10.31 12.60
C VAL A 109 28.02 -9.33 11.68
N ALA A 110 27.50 -9.08 10.48
CA ALA A 110 28.09 -8.14 9.54
C ALA A 110 28.15 -6.71 10.10
N LEU A 111 27.13 -6.28 10.86
CA LEU A 111 27.12 -4.97 11.52
C LEU A 111 28.19 -4.88 12.61
N ILE A 112 28.35 -5.92 13.44
CA ILE A 112 29.42 -5.99 14.44
C ILE A 112 30.80 -5.96 13.75
N ALA A 113 31.00 -6.81 12.73
CA ALA A 113 32.24 -6.89 11.97
C ALA A 113 32.58 -5.56 11.27
N GLY A 114 31.60 -4.90 10.67
CA GLY A 114 31.76 -3.58 10.06
C GLY A 114 32.13 -2.51 11.08
N THR A 115 31.53 -2.56 12.28
CA THR A 115 31.88 -1.65 13.39
C THR A 115 33.34 -1.86 13.83
N LEU A 116 33.79 -3.11 13.96
CA LEU A 116 35.17 -3.45 14.30
C LEU A 116 36.16 -3.03 13.20
N ALA A 117 35.80 -3.20 11.94
CA ALA A 117 36.61 -2.78 10.80
C ALA A 117 36.77 -1.25 10.76
N LEU A 118 35.68 -0.49 10.98
CA LEU A 118 35.74 0.97 11.10
C LEU A 118 36.64 1.41 12.26
N TYR A 119 36.55 0.74 13.41
CA TYR A 119 37.41 1.00 14.56
C TYR A 119 38.89 0.70 14.28
N GLY A 120 39.19 -0.44 13.66
CA GLY A 120 40.55 -0.80 13.25
C GLY A 120 41.12 0.22 12.27
N LEU A 121 40.33 0.63 11.26
CA LEU A 121 40.73 1.63 10.28
C LEU A 121 40.98 3.00 10.92
N ALA A 122 40.09 3.44 11.83
CA ALA A 122 40.21 4.71 12.53
C ALA A 122 41.45 4.74 13.41
N THR A 123 41.75 3.63 14.08
CA THR A 123 42.94 3.49 14.93
C THR A 123 44.22 3.47 14.10
N PHE A 124 44.24 2.73 13.00
CA PHE A 124 45.40 2.64 12.10
C PHE A 124 45.73 3.97 11.40
N LEU A 125 44.70 4.75 11.06
CA LEU A 125 44.86 6.03 10.35
C LEU A 125 44.90 7.25 11.28
N LYS A 126 44.87 7.06 12.60
CA LYS A 126 44.80 8.15 13.59
C LYS A 126 45.93 9.18 13.45
N GLU A 127 47.14 8.74 13.11
CA GLU A 127 48.32 9.60 12.92
C GLU A 127 48.53 10.04 11.46
N ARG A 128 47.64 9.65 10.54
CA ARG A 128 47.75 9.94 9.11
C ARG A 128 46.92 11.19 8.72
N PRO A 129 47.18 11.81 7.56
CA PRO A 129 46.35 12.91 7.07
C PRO A 129 44.87 12.49 6.96
N LYS A 130 43.95 13.36 7.41
CA LYS A 130 42.53 13.00 7.59
C LYS A 130 41.80 12.54 6.32
N TYR A 131 42.30 12.90 5.13
CA TYR A 131 41.75 12.45 3.84
C TYR A 131 42.00 10.96 3.54
N PHE A 132 42.96 10.31 4.20
CA PHE A 132 43.21 8.87 4.01
C PHE A 132 42.05 8.03 4.53
N PHE A 133 41.34 8.48 5.56
CA PHE A 133 40.22 7.73 6.13
C PHE A 133 39.06 7.54 5.14
N PRO A 134 38.48 8.59 4.52
CA PRO A 134 37.43 8.39 3.52
C PRO A 134 37.93 7.61 2.28
N ALA A 135 39.19 7.80 1.86
CA ALA A 135 39.75 7.05 0.73
C ALA A 135 39.88 5.54 1.04
N ALA A 136 40.41 5.20 2.23
CA ALA A 136 40.54 3.82 2.67
C ALA A 136 39.17 3.17 2.94
N LEU A 137 38.19 3.95 3.40
CA LEU A 137 36.80 3.51 3.56
C LEU A 137 36.20 3.12 2.20
N VAL A 138 36.31 3.98 1.18
CA VAL A 138 35.84 3.68 -0.18
C VAL A 138 36.53 2.42 -0.72
N GLY A 139 37.86 2.32 -0.58
CA GLY A 139 38.59 1.12 -0.98
C GLY A 139 38.14 -0.14 -0.25
N SER A 140 37.86 -0.05 1.05
CA SER A 140 37.36 -1.18 1.85
C SER A 140 35.95 -1.61 1.43
N VAL A 141 35.06 -0.66 1.12
CA VAL A 141 33.71 -0.95 0.62
C VAL A 141 33.77 -1.63 -0.75
N ILE A 142 34.59 -1.12 -1.68
CA ILE A 142 34.77 -1.74 -3.00
C ILE A 142 35.31 -3.17 -2.85
N LEU A 143 36.31 -3.37 -1.99
CA LEU A 143 36.86 -4.70 -1.71
C LEU A 143 35.81 -5.62 -1.10
N ALA A 144 35.02 -5.15 -0.13
CA ALA A 144 33.96 -5.93 0.49
C ALA A 144 32.88 -6.35 -0.53
N ILE A 145 32.48 -5.44 -1.42
CA ILE A 145 31.54 -5.74 -2.50
C ILE A 145 32.13 -6.80 -3.45
N ALA A 146 33.39 -6.66 -3.86
CA ALA A 146 34.06 -7.63 -4.72
C ALA A 146 34.18 -9.02 -4.06
N VAL A 147 34.53 -9.05 -2.77
CA VAL A 147 34.59 -10.30 -1.99
C VAL A 147 33.21 -10.92 -1.84
N LEU A 148 32.17 -10.15 -1.53
CA LEU A 148 30.80 -10.66 -1.45
C LEU A 148 30.35 -11.23 -2.80
N HIS A 149 30.63 -10.53 -3.90
CA HIS A 149 30.26 -10.96 -5.24
C HIS A 149 30.93 -12.30 -5.63
N VAL A 150 32.20 -12.50 -5.28
CA VAL A 150 32.97 -13.69 -5.68
C VAL A 150 32.83 -14.83 -4.68
N ALA A 151 32.95 -14.55 -3.38
CA ALA A 151 33.01 -15.58 -2.33
C ALA A 151 31.63 -15.94 -1.75
N LEU A 152 30.65 -15.02 -1.78
CA LEU A 152 29.32 -15.20 -1.18
C LEU A 152 28.20 -14.67 -2.11
N PRO A 153 28.07 -15.20 -3.34
CA PRO A 153 27.18 -14.64 -4.37
C PRO A 153 25.70 -14.62 -3.96
N GLU A 154 25.25 -15.59 -3.17
CA GLU A 154 23.87 -15.61 -2.63
C GLU A 154 23.59 -14.41 -1.72
N VAL A 155 24.53 -14.07 -0.82
CA VAL A 155 24.41 -12.92 0.07
C VAL A 155 24.49 -11.61 -0.72
N TYR A 156 25.37 -11.54 -1.72
CA TYR A 156 25.45 -10.40 -2.62
C TYR A 156 24.12 -10.16 -3.34
N ASN A 157 23.56 -11.20 -3.97
CA ASN A 157 22.29 -11.10 -4.69
C ASN A 157 21.12 -10.75 -3.76
N LEU A 158 21.08 -11.29 -2.54
CA LEU A 158 20.08 -10.92 -1.53
C LEU A 158 20.14 -9.42 -1.20
N LEU A 159 21.33 -8.88 -0.96
CA LEU A 159 21.51 -7.47 -0.61
C LEU A 159 21.14 -6.55 -1.78
N VAL A 160 21.57 -6.89 -2.99
CA VAL A 160 21.26 -6.11 -4.21
C VAL A 160 19.76 -6.13 -4.51
N SER A 161 19.14 -7.32 -4.50
CA SER A 161 17.68 -7.45 -4.74
C SER A 161 16.87 -6.73 -3.67
N SER A 162 17.27 -6.81 -2.39
CA SER A 162 16.62 -6.07 -1.30
C SER A 162 16.73 -4.55 -1.50
N LEU A 163 17.88 -4.06 -1.96
CA LEU A 163 18.10 -2.63 -2.21
C LEU A 163 17.29 -2.13 -3.41
N ILE A 164 17.24 -2.90 -4.50
CA ILE A 164 16.41 -2.59 -5.67
C ILE A 164 14.93 -2.65 -5.29
N SER A 165 14.49 -3.66 -4.54
CA SER A 165 13.09 -3.76 -4.09
C SER A 165 12.70 -2.62 -3.16
N PHE A 166 13.65 -2.08 -2.39
CA PHE A 166 13.40 -1.01 -1.42
C PHE A 166 13.42 0.38 -2.06
N PHE A 167 14.24 0.61 -3.09
CA PHE A 167 14.37 1.93 -3.73
C PHE A 167 13.77 2.01 -5.15
N GLY A 168 13.35 0.89 -5.73
CA GLY A 168 12.82 0.81 -7.08
C GLY A 168 11.29 0.92 -7.16
N GLU A 169 10.81 1.26 -8.36
CA GLU A 169 9.40 1.25 -8.73
C GLU A 169 9.17 0.28 -9.89
N GLN A 170 8.10 -0.50 -9.83
CA GLN A 170 7.65 -1.41 -10.88
C GLN A 170 6.16 -1.14 -11.20
N PRO A 171 5.67 -1.36 -12.44
CA PRO A 171 4.26 -1.13 -12.77
C PRO A 171 3.27 -1.86 -11.85
N VAL A 172 3.56 -3.10 -11.47
CA VAL A 172 2.73 -3.85 -10.50
C VAL A 172 2.75 -3.22 -9.10
N THR A 173 3.88 -2.64 -8.68
CA THR A 173 3.96 -1.99 -7.36
C THR A 173 3.10 -0.74 -7.31
N THR A 174 2.99 0.04 -8.39
CA THR A 174 2.18 1.27 -8.38
C THR A 174 0.67 0.99 -8.39
N THR A 175 0.23 -0.22 -8.74
CA THR A 175 -1.16 -0.64 -8.52
C THR A 175 -1.50 -0.78 -7.03
N VAL A 176 -0.51 -1.05 -6.18
CA VAL A 176 -0.66 -1.11 -4.72
C VAL A 176 -0.55 0.30 -4.16
N GLN A 177 -1.65 0.84 -3.64
CA GLN A 177 -1.73 2.23 -3.18
C GLN A 177 -0.61 2.60 -2.19
N GLU A 178 -0.28 1.71 -1.26
CA GLU A 178 0.76 1.92 -0.24
C GLU A 178 2.20 1.84 -0.79
N ALA A 179 2.41 1.34 -2.00
CA ALA A 179 3.72 1.33 -2.65
C ALA A 179 3.96 2.57 -3.53
N ARG A 180 3.00 3.48 -3.65
CA ARG A 180 3.18 4.69 -4.45
C ARG A 180 4.09 5.68 -3.73
N ALA A 181 4.78 6.50 -4.51
CA ALA A 181 5.53 7.64 -4.00
C ALA A 181 4.62 8.60 -3.22
N TRP A 182 5.20 9.24 -2.21
CA TRP A 182 4.48 10.17 -1.34
C TRP A 182 4.30 11.52 -2.01
N SER A 183 3.06 11.92 -2.27
CA SER A 183 2.75 13.23 -2.84
C SER A 183 2.79 14.33 -1.78
N PHE A 184 3.03 15.57 -2.22
CA PHE A 184 2.99 16.73 -1.31
C PHE A 184 1.60 16.89 -0.66
N ASP A 185 0.53 16.67 -1.42
CA ASP A 185 -0.84 16.78 -0.92
C ASP A 185 -1.13 15.73 0.14
N ALA A 186 -0.69 14.49 -0.06
CA ALA A 186 -0.80 13.42 0.93
C ALA A 186 0.02 13.77 2.19
N ALA A 187 1.26 14.23 2.02
CA ALA A 187 2.12 14.62 3.14
C ALA A 187 1.51 15.74 3.99
N TRP A 188 0.96 16.76 3.33
CA TRP A 188 0.32 17.88 4.01
C TRP A 188 -0.98 17.44 4.69
N ALA A 189 -1.78 16.59 4.06
CA ALA A 189 -3.02 16.06 4.64
C ALA A 189 -2.74 15.23 5.91
N THR A 190 -1.67 14.44 5.92
CA THR A 190 -1.31 13.60 7.08
C THR A 190 -0.68 14.41 8.21
N PHE A 191 0.32 15.24 7.91
CA PHE A 191 1.17 15.84 8.96
C PHE A 191 0.97 17.34 9.18
N HIS A 192 0.36 18.07 8.24
CA HIS A 192 0.10 19.51 8.33
C HIS A 192 1.30 20.30 8.89
N TRP A 193 1.06 21.11 9.94
CA TRP A 193 2.04 21.91 10.67
C TRP A 193 3.16 21.09 11.31
N GLY A 194 2.98 19.79 11.48
CA GLY A 194 4.00 18.86 11.94
C GLY A 194 5.24 18.87 11.03
N LEU A 195 5.07 19.00 9.71
CA LEU A 195 6.18 19.09 8.76
C LEU A 195 7.05 20.33 9.01
N VAL A 196 6.41 21.47 9.24
CA VAL A 196 7.10 22.75 9.51
C VAL A 196 7.84 22.68 10.84
N LEU A 197 7.18 22.17 11.89
CA LEU A 197 7.79 21.99 13.21
C LEU A 197 8.97 21.00 13.16
N ALA A 198 8.84 19.90 12.40
CA ALA A 198 9.89 18.91 12.23
C ALA A 198 11.11 19.47 11.51
N ALA A 199 10.92 20.30 10.47
CA ALA A 199 12.01 20.99 9.79
C ALA A 199 12.78 21.93 10.75
N GLY A 200 12.06 22.69 11.58
CA GLY A 200 12.64 23.50 12.65
C GLY A 200 13.41 22.65 13.68
N GLY A 201 12.90 21.47 13.99
CA GLY A 201 13.54 20.51 14.89
C GLY A 201 14.85 19.97 14.34
N ALA A 202 14.85 19.58 13.06
CA ALA A 202 16.06 19.14 12.37
C ALA A 202 17.13 20.24 12.35
N ALA A 203 16.74 21.47 12.00
CA ALA A 203 17.65 22.62 12.03
C ALA A 203 18.22 22.88 13.45
N THR A 204 17.39 22.74 14.48
CA THR A 204 17.81 22.87 15.88
C THR A 204 18.83 21.81 16.27
N LEU A 205 18.60 20.54 15.90
CA LEU A 205 19.54 19.46 16.16
C LEU A 205 20.86 19.66 15.42
N ILE A 206 20.83 20.06 14.15
CA ILE A 206 22.04 20.37 13.36
C ILE A 206 22.86 21.46 14.07
N TRP A 207 22.20 22.53 14.52
CA TRP A 207 22.86 23.61 15.26
C TRP A 207 23.44 23.15 16.60
N TRP A 208 22.72 22.30 17.36
CA TRP A 208 23.24 21.71 18.59
C TRP A 208 24.45 20.81 18.33
N ILE A 209 24.42 19.99 17.28
CA ILE A 209 25.54 19.12 16.87
C ILE A 209 26.78 19.94 16.50
N TYR A 210 26.58 21.07 15.81
CA TYR A 210 27.65 22.00 15.47
C TYR A 210 28.29 22.60 16.73
N ARG A 211 27.48 22.95 17.74
CA ARG A 211 27.97 23.53 19.01
C ARG A 211 28.62 22.50 19.94
N LYS A 212 27.98 21.37 20.15
CA LYS A 212 28.45 20.28 21.01
C LYS A 212 27.96 18.96 20.44
N MET A 213 28.92 18.16 19.95
CA MET A 213 28.62 16.85 19.35
C MET A 213 27.87 15.98 20.37
N ASN A 214 26.73 15.43 19.96
CA ASN A 214 25.97 14.48 20.74
C ASN A 214 25.52 13.35 19.80
N PRO A 215 25.90 12.07 20.05
CA PRO A 215 25.61 11.00 19.09
C PRO A 215 24.11 10.73 19.03
N ALA A 216 23.36 11.03 20.09
CA ALA A 216 21.91 10.87 20.09
C ALA A 216 21.23 11.80 19.08
N TYR A 217 21.74 13.03 18.91
CA TYR A 217 21.18 13.97 17.93
C TYR A 217 21.51 13.53 16.49
N VAL A 218 22.74 13.03 16.27
CA VAL A 218 23.14 12.46 14.98
C VAL A 218 22.28 11.25 14.65
N PHE A 219 22.06 10.34 15.61
CA PHE A 219 21.19 9.18 15.45
C PHE A 219 19.77 9.57 15.03
N VAL A 220 19.17 10.56 15.70
CA VAL A 220 17.82 11.04 15.36
C VAL A 220 17.78 11.60 13.94
N LEU A 221 18.78 12.40 13.52
CA LEU A 221 18.81 12.94 12.16
C LEU A 221 19.00 11.86 11.09
N VAL A 222 19.85 10.86 11.35
CA VAL A 222 20.06 9.72 10.43
C VAL A 222 18.80 8.86 10.34
N TRP A 223 18.18 8.55 11.48
CA TRP A 223 16.91 7.84 11.54
C TRP A 223 15.83 8.59 10.76
N THR A 224 15.65 9.89 10.99
CA THR A 224 14.67 10.70 10.24
C THR A 224 14.99 10.75 8.76
N GLY A 225 16.26 10.95 8.37
CA GLY A 225 16.64 11.05 6.97
C GLY A 225 16.34 9.77 6.18
N ILE A 226 16.66 8.60 6.75
CA ILE A 226 16.38 7.31 6.12
C ILE A 226 14.89 7.06 6.02
N ILE A 227 14.13 7.25 7.11
CA ILE A 227 12.68 7.03 7.08
C ILE A 227 12.00 8.02 6.15
N LEU A 228 12.38 9.30 6.13
CA LEU A 228 11.84 10.29 5.21
C LEU A 228 12.12 9.92 3.74
N ALA A 229 13.34 9.48 3.41
CA ALA A 229 13.66 9.01 2.07
C ALA A 229 12.84 7.76 1.68
N SER A 230 12.63 6.86 2.64
CA SER A 230 11.82 5.65 2.44
C SER A 230 10.34 6.00 2.23
N THR A 231 9.79 6.93 3.02
CA THR A 231 8.42 7.42 2.86
C THR A 231 8.25 8.15 1.53
N ALA A 232 9.21 8.98 1.13
CA ALA A 232 9.16 9.67 -0.15
C ALA A 232 9.06 8.69 -1.34
N ALA A 233 9.78 7.57 -1.26
CA ALA A 233 9.70 6.50 -2.26
C ALA A 233 8.42 5.65 -2.15
N HIS A 234 8.00 5.28 -0.94
CA HIS A 234 6.82 4.44 -0.71
C HIS A 234 6.00 4.91 0.49
N LEU A 235 4.72 5.24 0.25
CA LEU A 235 3.77 5.72 1.26
C LEU A 235 3.66 4.80 2.49
N ARG A 236 3.83 3.48 2.34
CA ARG A 236 3.79 2.51 3.45
C ARG A 236 4.74 2.83 4.60
N TYR A 237 5.79 3.63 4.40
CA TYR A 237 6.69 4.03 5.48
C TYR A 237 6.21 5.27 6.26
N GLU A 238 5.11 5.90 5.86
CA GLU A 238 4.57 7.14 6.46
C GLU A 238 4.31 6.98 7.96
N TYR A 239 3.77 5.84 8.41
CA TYR A 239 3.52 5.62 9.83
C TYR A 239 4.80 5.52 10.68
N TYR A 240 5.93 5.11 10.10
CA TYR A 240 7.22 5.17 10.79
C TYR A 240 7.70 6.62 10.93
N LEU A 241 7.48 7.45 9.91
CA LEU A 241 7.88 8.86 9.90
C LEU A 241 7.14 9.69 10.95
N ALA A 242 5.92 9.28 11.33
CA ALA A 242 5.11 9.96 12.34
C ALA A 242 5.86 10.15 13.68
N ALA A 243 6.61 9.14 14.13
CA ALA A 243 7.40 9.22 15.36
C ALA A 243 8.54 10.26 15.24
N ASN A 244 9.21 10.30 14.10
CA ASN A 244 10.27 11.27 13.81
C ASN A 244 9.73 12.71 13.78
N ILE A 245 8.58 12.92 13.12
CA ILE A 245 7.93 14.22 13.04
C ILE A 245 7.52 14.70 14.44
N ALA A 246 6.86 13.86 15.23
CA ALA A 246 6.47 14.20 16.59
C ALA A 246 7.69 14.55 17.47
N LEU A 247 8.76 13.77 17.38
CA LEU A 247 9.99 14.01 18.13
C LEU A 247 10.65 15.34 17.73
N LEU A 248 10.83 15.59 16.44
CA LEU A 248 11.47 16.82 15.96
C LEU A 248 10.61 18.05 16.24
N ALA A 249 9.30 17.94 16.10
CA ALA A 249 8.37 18.99 16.48
C ALA A 249 8.51 19.35 17.97
N ALA A 250 8.57 18.34 18.85
CA ALA A 250 8.78 18.55 20.28
C ALA A 250 10.15 19.17 20.59
N VAL A 251 11.22 18.74 19.90
CA VAL A 251 12.55 19.35 20.02
C VAL A 251 12.51 20.83 19.67
N PHE A 252 11.88 21.19 18.55
CA PHE A 252 11.78 22.58 18.12
C PHE A 252 10.97 23.43 19.09
N ALA A 253 9.77 22.96 19.43
CA ALA A 253 8.88 23.65 20.36
C ALA A 253 9.55 23.85 21.73
N GLY A 254 10.15 22.81 22.27
CA GLY A 254 10.90 22.86 23.53
C GLY A 254 12.08 23.80 23.49
N ALA A 255 12.84 23.83 22.39
CA ALA A 255 13.98 24.72 22.22
C ALA A 255 13.56 26.21 22.21
N VAL A 256 12.50 26.54 21.45
CA VAL A 256 11.97 27.91 21.39
C VAL A 256 11.38 28.33 22.74
N ILE A 257 10.57 27.46 23.36
CA ILE A 257 9.97 27.73 24.68
C ILE A 257 11.06 27.98 25.73
N ASN A 258 12.10 27.15 25.78
CA ASN A 258 13.17 27.31 26.77
C ASN A 258 13.90 28.67 26.65
N VAL A 259 14.09 29.17 25.43
CA VAL A 259 14.76 30.46 25.18
C VAL A 259 13.82 31.65 25.46
N THR A 260 12.52 31.50 25.23
CA THR A 260 11.57 32.63 25.25
C THR A 260 10.71 32.71 26.52
N TRP A 261 10.56 31.61 27.28
CA TRP A 261 9.68 31.50 28.43
C TRP A 261 9.90 32.57 29.50
N LYS A 262 11.16 32.91 29.81
CA LYS A 262 11.47 33.92 30.84
C LYS A 262 10.92 35.30 30.48
N ASP A 263 10.94 35.65 29.20
CA ASP A 263 10.43 36.94 28.72
C ASP A 263 8.89 36.92 28.62
N ALA A 264 8.29 35.79 28.22
CA ALA A 264 6.84 35.61 28.25
C ALA A 264 6.25 35.63 29.67
N ALA A 265 6.87 34.92 30.63
CA ALA A 265 6.42 34.85 32.02
C ALA A 265 6.42 36.22 32.74
N ARG A 266 7.27 37.16 32.29
CA ARG A 266 7.30 38.54 32.81
C ARG A 266 6.04 39.33 32.46
N LEU A 267 5.37 39.03 31.35
CA LEU A 267 4.09 39.66 30.99
C LEU A 267 2.97 39.15 31.88
N PHE A 268 2.94 37.84 32.18
CA PHE A 268 1.92 37.24 33.05
C PHE A 268 2.07 37.60 34.53
N ARG A 269 3.26 38.01 34.99
CA ARG A 269 3.50 38.44 36.38
C ARG A 269 3.10 39.89 36.67
N SER A 270 2.75 40.68 35.65
CA SER A 270 2.47 42.12 35.84
C SER A 270 1.08 42.45 36.39
N GLU A 271 0.19 41.47 36.60
CA GLU A 271 -1.20 41.71 37.03
C GLU A 271 -1.58 41.14 38.41
N SER A 272 -0.69 40.46 39.13
CA SER A 272 -0.99 40.02 40.51
C SER A 272 -0.36 40.95 41.54
N GLY A 273 -0.90 42.16 41.65
CA GLY A 273 -0.77 42.97 42.85
C GLY A 273 -2.00 42.76 43.73
N ASP A 274 -1.83 42.16 44.92
CA ASP A 274 -2.18 42.85 46.18
C ASP A 274 -1.88 42.03 47.46
N ILE A 275 -1.10 42.70 48.33
CA ILE A 275 -1.18 42.87 49.80
C ILE A 275 -0.99 41.63 50.72
N LEU A 276 0.06 41.66 51.55
CA LEU A 276 0.08 41.56 53.04
C LEU A 276 1.54 41.57 53.59
N PRO A 277 1.78 41.88 54.89
CA PRO A 277 2.86 42.77 55.32
C PRO A 277 4.09 42.11 55.97
N ASP A 278 5.13 42.93 55.98
CA ASP A 278 6.43 42.89 56.67
C ASP A 278 6.57 41.99 57.91
N THR A 279 7.66 41.21 57.99
CA THR A 279 8.49 41.08 59.21
C THR A 279 9.78 40.28 58.96
N SER A 280 10.89 40.84 59.45
CA SER A 280 12.17 40.20 59.85
C SER A 280 13.07 39.63 58.75
N GLU A 281 14.39 39.77 58.73
CA GLU A 281 15.40 40.46 59.54
C GLU A 281 16.68 40.47 58.67
N ARG A 282 17.34 41.62 58.50
CA ARG A 282 18.73 41.67 58.02
C ARG A 282 19.59 42.30 59.11
N GLN A 283 20.30 41.47 59.86
CA GLN A 283 21.39 41.91 60.71
C GLN A 283 22.62 42.31 59.86
N GLU A 284 22.95 43.59 59.99
CA GLU A 284 24.30 44.17 60.14
C GLU A 284 25.50 43.60 59.36
N LYS A 285 26.18 44.52 58.64
CA LYS A 285 27.38 45.16 59.20
C LYS A 285 27.73 46.46 58.49
N ALA A 286 27.87 47.49 59.31
CA ALA A 286 28.27 48.85 58.97
C ALA A 286 29.76 48.98 58.65
N LYS A 287 30.14 49.97 57.83
CA LYS A 287 31.21 50.91 58.19
C LYS A 287 31.13 52.24 57.43
N LYS A 288 31.37 53.29 58.22
CA LYS A 288 31.24 54.74 58.00
C LYS A 288 32.28 55.32 57.03
N GLY A 289 31.89 56.40 56.34
CA GLY A 289 32.81 57.37 55.73
C GLY A 289 32.06 58.56 55.12
N LYS A 290 32.14 59.73 55.76
CA LYS A 290 31.30 60.92 55.60
C LYS A 290 31.95 61.95 54.65
N LYS A 291 31.18 62.54 53.72
CA LYS A 291 30.98 64.02 53.52
C LYS A 291 30.66 64.39 52.06
N GLY A 292 29.55 65.12 51.89
CA GLY A 292 29.52 66.30 51.01
C GLY A 292 28.51 66.30 49.87
N GLY A 293 27.41 67.05 50.06
CA GLY A 293 26.98 68.01 49.04
C GLY A 293 25.83 67.65 48.11
N ARG A 294 24.69 68.33 48.37
CA ARG A 294 23.65 68.83 47.45
C ARG A 294 22.61 67.86 46.87
N ALA A 295 21.37 68.22 47.19
CA ALA A 295 20.12 67.70 46.66
C ALA A 295 19.98 67.91 45.14
N ARG A 296 19.32 66.95 44.48
CA ARG A 296 18.46 67.22 43.33
C ARG A 296 17.38 66.15 43.17
N ASP A 297 16.14 66.64 43.15
CA ASP A 297 14.91 66.15 42.53
C ASP A 297 14.63 64.64 42.38
N THR A 298 13.56 64.26 43.06
CA THR A 298 12.44 63.42 42.61
C THR A 298 12.45 63.00 41.13
N GLY A 299 13.12 61.89 40.85
CA GLY A 299 12.86 61.07 39.66
C GLY A 299 12.15 59.78 40.07
N LYS A 300 10.94 59.55 39.54
CA LYS A 300 10.25 58.25 39.58
C LYS A 300 11.25 57.12 39.29
N PRO A 301 11.17 55.95 39.96
CA PRO A 301 12.10 54.86 39.67
C PRO A 301 11.92 54.45 38.21
N LYS A 302 12.91 54.79 37.36
CA LYS A 302 13.04 54.24 36.03
C LYS A 302 13.27 52.74 36.23
N VAL A 303 12.24 51.95 35.97
CA VAL A 303 12.38 50.50 35.78
C VAL A 303 13.53 50.32 34.78
N SER A 304 14.57 49.64 35.25
CA SER A 304 15.79 49.38 34.49
C SER A 304 15.42 48.80 33.12
N ALA A 305 16.07 49.25 32.05
CA ALA A 305 15.87 48.71 30.69
C ALA A 305 16.13 47.19 30.59
N LYS A 306 16.67 46.57 31.64
CA LYS A 306 16.87 45.12 31.80
C LYS A 306 15.62 44.33 32.20
N ASP A 307 14.53 45.00 32.58
CA ASP A 307 13.28 44.36 33.06
C ASP A 307 12.13 44.36 32.04
N ARG A 308 12.33 44.90 30.82
CA ARG A 308 11.31 44.84 29.76
C ARG A 308 11.46 43.55 28.94
N ALA A 309 10.35 42.84 28.78
CA ALA A 309 10.29 41.66 27.92
C ALA A 309 10.59 42.04 26.45
N ASP A 310 11.37 41.21 25.77
CA ASP A 310 11.68 41.38 24.34
C ASP A 310 10.44 40.99 23.50
N PRO A 311 9.82 41.92 22.75
CA PRO A 311 8.60 41.66 22.01
C PRO A 311 8.79 40.58 20.93
N LEU A 312 9.99 40.42 20.37
CA LEU A 312 10.28 39.40 19.38
C LEU A 312 10.23 38.00 20.02
N LYS A 313 10.80 37.85 21.23
CA LYS A 313 10.79 36.58 21.96
C LYS A 313 9.40 36.23 22.46
N VAL A 314 8.64 37.22 22.91
CA VAL A 314 7.24 37.04 23.29
C VAL A 314 6.42 36.61 22.08
N GLY A 315 6.61 37.26 20.92
CA GLY A 315 5.96 36.87 19.67
C GLY A 315 6.33 35.46 19.22
N ALA A 316 7.60 35.09 19.29
CA ALA A 316 8.07 33.74 18.98
C ALA A 316 7.50 32.69 19.94
N PHE A 317 7.37 33.00 21.24
CA PHE A 317 6.71 32.14 22.23
C PHE A 317 5.23 31.93 21.87
N ALA A 318 4.49 33.01 21.61
CA ALA A 318 3.08 32.92 21.24
C ALA A 318 2.91 32.10 19.94
N ALA A 319 3.71 32.38 18.92
CA ALA A 319 3.66 31.66 17.64
C ALA A 319 3.92 30.16 17.82
N ILE A 320 4.96 29.77 18.55
CA ILE A 320 5.28 28.34 18.72
C ILE A 320 4.20 27.60 19.51
N VAL A 321 3.63 28.24 20.53
CA VAL A 321 2.52 27.67 21.31
C VAL A 321 1.28 27.50 20.43
N ILE A 322 0.91 28.52 19.64
CA ILE A 322 -0.24 28.45 18.73
C ILE A 322 -0.04 27.33 17.69
N VAL A 323 1.09 27.29 17.00
CA VAL A 323 1.36 26.26 15.98
C VAL A 323 1.38 24.85 16.58
N THR A 324 1.94 24.68 17.78
CA THR A 324 1.94 23.39 18.48
C THR A 324 0.53 22.96 18.89
N LEU A 325 -0.30 23.89 19.37
CA LEU A 325 -1.70 23.62 19.72
C LEU A 325 -2.54 23.30 18.48
N LEU A 326 -2.32 24.00 17.35
CA LEU A 326 -2.98 23.69 16.08
C LEU A 326 -2.61 22.30 15.59
N PHE A 327 -1.33 21.94 15.64
CA PHE A 327 -0.86 20.61 15.26
C PHE A 327 -1.43 19.51 16.17
N GLY A 328 -1.38 19.70 17.49
CA GLY A 328 -1.95 18.75 18.44
C GLY A 328 -3.48 18.62 18.30
N GLY A 329 -4.16 19.74 18.08
CA GLY A 329 -5.60 19.80 17.84
C GLY A 329 -6.03 19.11 16.54
N SER A 330 -5.30 19.31 15.44
CA SER A 330 -5.58 18.65 14.16
C SER A 330 -5.35 17.14 14.25
N CYS A 331 -4.26 16.71 14.91
CA CYS A 331 -4.00 15.29 15.15
C CYS A 331 -5.11 14.65 15.99
N PHE A 332 -5.54 15.31 17.07
CA PHE A 332 -6.61 14.82 17.93
C PHE A 332 -7.94 14.74 17.18
N ALA A 333 -8.32 15.80 16.44
CA ALA A 333 -9.55 15.83 15.67
C ALA A 333 -9.58 14.73 14.60
N THR A 334 -8.48 14.53 13.86
CA THR A 334 -8.36 13.48 12.85
C THR A 334 -8.47 12.09 13.47
N THR A 335 -7.75 11.85 14.58
CA THR A 335 -7.81 10.58 15.31
C THR A 335 -9.21 10.28 15.82
N LEU A 336 -9.90 11.29 16.35
CA LEU A 336 -11.28 11.15 16.82
C LEU A 336 -12.25 10.86 15.66
N GLY A 337 -12.09 11.54 14.53
CA GLY A 337 -12.86 11.30 13.32
C GLY A 337 -12.67 9.88 12.80
N MET A 338 -11.42 9.40 12.73
CA MET A 338 -11.14 8.00 12.37
C MET A 338 -11.78 7.05 13.37
N ALA A 339 -11.62 7.24 14.68
CA ALA A 339 -12.19 6.36 15.69
C ALA A 339 -13.72 6.24 15.59
N GLN A 340 -14.40 7.31 15.18
CA GLN A 340 -15.85 7.31 14.92
C GLN A 340 -16.23 6.50 13.67
N THR A 341 -15.35 6.43 12.67
CA THR A 341 -15.58 5.68 11.42
C THR A 341 -15.01 4.27 11.43
N VAL A 342 -14.11 3.90 12.37
CA VAL A 342 -13.56 2.52 12.50
C VAL A 342 -14.66 1.47 12.66
N LYS A 343 -15.81 1.80 13.28
CA LYS A 343 -16.99 0.91 13.33
C LYS A 343 -17.44 0.46 11.93
N TYR A 344 -17.18 1.26 10.91
CA TYR A 344 -17.52 1.05 9.50
C TYR A 344 -16.30 0.74 8.61
N GLY A 345 -15.08 0.75 9.16
CA GLY A 345 -13.83 0.51 8.42
C GLY A 345 -13.41 -0.97 8.33
N GLY A 346 -14.33 -1.88 8.64
CA GLY A 346 -14.15 -3.32 8.48
C GLY A 346 -14.55 -3.80 7.08
N ILE A 347 -14.58 -5.12 6.90
CA ILE A 347 -15.23 -5.73 5.74
C ILE A 347 -16.64 -5.14 5.57
N ASP A 348 -17.00 -4.72 4.36
CA ASP A 348 -18.34 -4.18 4.13
C ASP A 348 -19.39 -5.28 4.29
N SER A 349 -20.64 -4.86 4.54
CA SER A 349 -21.72 -5.81 4.84
C SER A 349 -22.03 -6.75 3.69
N GLN A 350 -21.75 -6.38 2.43
CA GLN A 350 -21.98 -7.25 1.29
C GLN A 350 -20.95 -8.37 1.27
N TRP A 351 -19.67 -8.02 1.44
CA TRP A 351 -18.59 -9.03 1.48
C TRP A 351 -18.74 -9.96 2.69
N MET A 352 -19.17 -9.45 3.84
CA MET A 352 -19.47 -10.28 5.01
C MET A 352 -20.59 -11.29 4.70
N GLU A 353 -21.70 -10.81 4.14
CA GLU A 353 -22.88 -11.65 3.85
C GLU A 353 -22.57 -12.73 2.81
N ALA A 354 -21.92 -12.37 1.70
CA ALA A 354 -21.52 -13.32 0.66
C ALA A 354 -20.61 -14.44 1.21
N LEU A 355 -19.68 -14.10 2.11
CA LEU A 355 -18.73 -15.07 2.67
C LEU A 355 -19.35 -15.93 3.77
N GLU A 356 -20.26 -15.38 4.59
CA GLU A 356 -21.08 -16.16 5.52
C GLU A 356 -21.95 -17.16 4.76
N TRP A 357 -22.59 -16.71 3.68
CA TRP A 357 -23.35 -17.59 2.78
C TRP A 357 -22.47 -18.69 2.22
N MET A 358 -21.29 -18.35 1.66
CA MET A 358 -20.37 -19.33 1.08
C MET A 358 -19.95 -20.38 2.12
N GLY A 359 -19.62 -19.95 3.33
CA GLY A 359 -19.22 -20.86 4.41
C GLY A 359 -20.32 -21.87 4.78
N ALA A 360 -21.58 -21.45 4.72
CA ALA A 360 -22.74 -22.27 5.08
C ALA A 360 -23.32 -23.12 3.92
N HIS A 361 -23.16 -22.71 2.66
CA HIS A 361 -23.88 -23.28 1.51
C HIS A 361 -22.99 -23.95 0.45
N THR A 362 -21.66 -23.94 0.63
CA THR A 362 -20.75 -24.69 -0.24
C THR A 362 -20.19 -25.92 0.48
N PRO A 363 -19.77 -26.99 -0.23
CA PRO A 363 -19.19 -28.17 0.40
C PRO A 363 -17.96 -27.85 1.27
N ASP A 364 -17.70 -28.65 2.30
CA ASP A 364 -16.45 -28.53 3.06
C ASP A 364 -15.27 -28.99 2.16
N PRO A 365 -14.18 -28.22 2.02
CA PRO A 365 -13.02 -28.63 1.22
C PRO A 365 -12.15 -29.69 1.90
N GLY A 366 -12.51 -30.19 3.08
CA GLY A 366 -11.80 -31.26 3.79
C GLY A 366 -10.54 -30.82 4.54
N VAL A 367 -10.21 -29.51 4.50
CA VAL A 367 -9.06 -28.94 5.20
C VAL A 367 -9.52 -28.27 6.50
N ASP A 368 -9.20 -28.88 7.64
CA ASP A 368 -9.50 -28.28 8.94
C ASP A 368 -8.67 -27.01 9.17
N TYR A 369 -9.39 -25.90 9.37
CA TYR A 369 -8.86 -24.56 9.60
C TYR A 369 -7.99 -24.44 10.86
N TYR A 370 -8.28 -25.21 11.91
CA TYR A 370 -7.56 -25.10 13.19
C TYR A 370 -6.38 -26.06 13.33
N THR A 371 -6.22 -27.00 12.40
CA THR A 371 -5.13 -27.96 12.43
C THR A 371 -3.80 -27.30 12.09
N ILE A 372 -2.77 -27.58 12.89
CA ILE A 372 -1.39 -27.20 12.60
C ILE A 372 -0.83 -28.23 11.61
N HIS A 373 -0.78 -27.84 10.33
CA HIS A 373 -0.28 -28.68 9.26
C HIS A 373 1.24 -28.65 9.17
N ASP A 374 1.86 -29.81 8.94
CA ASP A 374 3.28 -29.89 8.63
C ASP A 374 3.51 -29.58 7.14
N LYS A 375 4.34 -28.57 6.88
CA LYS A 375 4.52 -28.01 5.54
C LYS A 375 5.06 -29.03 4.53
N GLU A 376 5.91 -29.96 4.94
CA GLU A 376 6.60 -30.89 4.04
C GLU A 376 5.75 -32.11 3.71
N THR A 377 4.74 -32.40 4.53
CA THR A 377 3.88 -33.59 4.41
C THR A 377 2.42 -33.27 4.07
N PHE A 378 2.00 -32.01 4.19
CA PHE A 378 0.64 -31.60 3.86
C PHE A 378 0.36 -31.77 2.36
N ALA A 379 -0.72 -32.48 2.08
CA ALA A 379 -1.33 -32.58 0.76
C ALA A 379 -2.82 -32.25 0.88
N HIS A 380 -3.37 -31.58 -0.12
CA HIS A 380 -4.80 -31.33 -0.17
C HIS A 380 -5.55 -32.67 -0.36
N PRO A 381 -6.69 -32.86 0.33
CA PRO A 381 -7.55 -34.01 0.08
C PRO A 381 -8.20 -33.93 -1.31
N ASP A 382 -8.68 -35.06 -1.84
CA ASP A 382 -9.23 -35.14 -3.21
C ASP A 382 -10.48 -34.27 -3.39
N GLU A 383 -11.25 -34.07 -2.31
CA GLU A 383 -12.43 -33.19 -2.28
C GLU A 383 -12.10 -31.69 -2.18
N ALA A 384 -10.83 -31.32 -1.98
CA ALA A 384 -10.44 -29.92 -1.85
C ALA A 384 -10.67 -29.15 -3.14
N TYR A 385 -11.09 -27.90 -2.98
CA TYR A 385 -11.27 -26.98 -4.09
C TYR A 385 -10.85 -25.56 -3.73
N GLY A 386 -10.44 -24.82 -4.75
CA GLY A 386 -10.10 -23.41 -4.68
C GLY A 386 -11.28 -22.48 -4.95
N VAL A 387 -11.16 -21.26 -4.43
CA VAL A 387 -12.05 -20.12 -4.71
C VAL A 387 -11.24 -19.02 -5.40
N MET A 388 -11.60 -18.72 -6.65
CA MET A 388 -10.97 -17.66 -7.45
C MET A 388 -11.64 -16.31 -7.17
N SER A 389 -10.83 -15.28 -6.97
CA SER A 389 -11.28 -13.89 -6.82
C SER A 389 -10.12 -12.94 -7.15
N TRP A 390 -10.26 -11.64 -6.92
CA TRP A 390 -9.11 -10.75 -6.82
C TRP A 390 -8.40 -10.90 -5.47
N TRP A 391 -7.08 -10.67 -5.46
CA TRP A 391 -6.22 -11.06 -4.35
C TRP A 391 -6.49 -10.33 -3.04
N ASP A 392 -7.02 -9.10 -3.10
CA ASP A 392 -7.44 -8.32 -1.94
C ASP A 392 -8.33 -9.12 -0.98
N TYR A 393 -9.14 -10.04 -1.52
CA TYR A 393 -10.21 -10.71 -0.79
C TYR A 393 -9.82 -12.07 -0.21
N GLY A 394 -8.62 -12.59 -0.52
CA GLY A 394 -8.21 -13.95 -0.14
C GLY A 394 -8.23 -14.21 1.36
N HIS A 395 -7.79 -13.25 2.18
CA HIS A 395 -7.84 -13.38 3.64
C HIS A 395 -9.28 -13.45 4.17
N TRP A 396 -10.21 -12.73 3.56
CA TRP A 396 -11.62 -12.76 3.96
C TRP A 396 -12.25 -14.11 3.62
N ILE A 397 -11.97 -14.64 2.42
CA ILE A 397 -12.39 -15.98 2.01
C ILE A 397 -11.89 -17.03 3.01
N THR A 398 -10.60 -17.01 3.35
CA THR A 398 -10.06 -17.95 4.34
C THR A 398 -10.68 -17.78 5.73
N TYR A 399 -10.77 -16.54 6.22
CA TYR A 399 -11.14 -16.29 7.62
C TYR A 399 -12.64 -16.45 7.89
N ILE A 400 -13.49 -15.99 6.97
CA ILE A 400 -14.94 -15.92 7.17
C ILE A 400 -15.61 -17.17 6.62
N SER A 401 -15.37 -17.50 5.34
CA SER A 401 -16.04 -18.65 4.71
C SER A 401 -15.34 -19.97 4.98
N LYS A 402 -14.11 -19.96 5.52
CA LYS A 402 -13.29 -21.17 5.72
C LYS A 402 -13.15 -21.96 4.42
N ARG A 403 -12.93 -21.27 3.31
CA ARG A 403 -12.62 -21.86 2.00
C ARG A 403 -11.20 -21.49 1.58
N ILE A 404 -10.67 -22.24 0.63
CA ILE A 404 -9.27 -22.12 0.18
C ILE A 404 -9.24 -21.12 -0.98
N PRO A 405 -8.70 -19.90 -0.80
CA PRO A 405 -8.61 -18.95 -1.89
C PRO A 405 -7.43 -19.35 -2.82
N ASN A 406 -7.62 -19.23 -4.13
CA ASN A 406 -6.53 -19.46 -5.08
C ASN A 406 -5.45 -18.38 -5.04
N ASN A 407 -5.77 -17.21 -4.47
CA ASN A 407 -4.90 -16.05 -4.36
C ASN A 407 -5.12 -15.29 -3.05
N ASN A 408 -4.15 -14.47 -2.61
CA ASN A 408 -4.27 -13.77 -1.33
C ASN A 408 -3.48 -12.45 -1.23
N PRO A 409 -3.69 -11.68 -0.15
CA PRO A 409 -2.96 -10.44 0.13
C PRO A 409 -1.44 -10.49 0.28
N PHE A 410 -0.85 -11.67 0.36
CA PHE A 410 0.59 -11.83 0.19
C PHE A 410 1.04 -11.78 -1.28
N GLN A 411 0.11 -11.45 -2.19
CA GLN A 411 0.30 -11.43 -3.65
C GLN A 411 0.64 -12.81 -4.25
N HIS A 412 0.29 -13.87 -3.51
CA HIS A 412 0.37 -15.23 -4.02
C HIS A 412 -0.80 -15.52 -4.95
N GLY A 413 -0.56 -16.26 -6.04
CA GLY A 413 -1.59 -16.64 -7.01
C GLY A 413 -2.14 -15.49 -7.88
N VAL A 414 -1.46 -14.33 -7.92
CA VAL A 414 -1.92 -13.16 -8.69
C VAL A 414 -1.36 -13.16 -10.11
N ALA A 415 -0.04 -13.28 -10.22
CA ALA A 415 0.70 -13.32 -11.48
C ALA A 415 0.97 -14.76 -11.93
N GLY A 416 1.45 -14.90 -13.17
CA GLY A 416 1.79 -16.18 -13.77
C GLY A 416 0.63 -16.79 -14.57
N PRO A 417 0.87 -17.90 -15.27
CA PRO A 417 -0.08 -18.47 -16.23
C PRO A 417 -1.42 -18.89 -15.60
N ASN A 418 -1.42 -19.28 -14.32
CA ASN A 418 -2.62 -19.63 -13.56
C ASN A 418 -3.05 -18.54 -12.56
N GLY A 419 -2.53 -17.32 -12.71
CA GLY A 419 -2.79 -16.22 -11.79
C GLY A 419 -4.18 -15.62 -11.98
N SER A 420 -4.73 -15.04 -10.91
CA SER A 420 -6.04 -14.38 -10.97
C SER A 420 -6.10 -13.19 -11.93
N ALA A 421 -4.98 -12.50 -12.15
CA ALA A 421 -4.91 -11.42 -13.11
C ALA A 421 -5.18 -11.89 -14.54
N VAL A 422 -4.53 -13.00 -14.95
CA VAL A 422 -4.72 -13.61 -16.28
C VAL A 422 -6.13 -14.17 -16.39
N TYR A 423 -6.65 -14.84 -15.36
CA TYR A 423 -8.02 -15.34 -15.34
C TYR A 423 -9.05 -14.22 -15.54
N LEU A 424 -9.01 -13.16 -14.72
CA LEU A 424 -10.00 -12.08 -14.74
C LEU A 424 -9.99 -11.28 -16.05
N THR A 425 -8.83 -11.19 -16.71
CA THR A 425 -8.65 -10.43 -17.95
C THR A 425 -8.72 -11.29 -19.22
N SER A 426 -8.78 -12.61 -19.07
CA SER A 426 -8.93 -13.53 -20.21
C SER A 426 -10.20 -13.22 -20.98
N THR A 427 -10.08 -13.10 -22.30
CA THR A 427 -11.21 -12.96 -23.23
C THR A 427 -11.68 -14.30 -23.79
N SER A 428 -11.01 -15.40 -23.43
CA SER A 428 -11.28 -16.77 -23.88
C SER A 428 -11.74 -17.62 -22.69
N GLU A 429 -12.98 -18.10 -22.73
CA GLU A 429 -13.49 -19.01 -21.69
C GLU A 429 -12.67 -20.30 -21.61
N LYS A 430 -12.21 -20.82 -22.76
CA LYS A 430 -11.38 -22.02 -22.78
C LYS A 430 -10.06 -21.83 -22.02
N GLU A 431 -9.39 -20.71 -22.21
CA GLU A 431 -8.13 -20.40 -21.51
C GLU A 431 -8.39 -20.12 -20.03
N ALA A 432 -9.49 -19.44 -19.71
CA ALA A 432 -9.90 -19.20 -18.33
C ALA A 432 -10.22 -20.51 -17.57
N ASN A 433 -10.92 -21.43 -18.22
CA ASN A 433 -11.24 -22.75 -17.68
C ASN A 433 -9.97 -23.56 -17.39
N GLN A 434 -9.01 -23.56 -18.32
CA GLN A 434 -7.72 -24.24 -18.12
C GLN A 434 -6.98 -23.73 -16.89
N ILE A 435 -7.07 -22.43 -16.59
CA ILE A 435 -6.49 -21.86 -15.37
C ILE A 435 -7.16 -22.46 -14.13
N LEU A 436 -8.49 -22.52 -14.11
CA LEU A 436 -9.27 -23.08 -12.99
C LEU A 436 -8.99 -24.58 -12.80
N ASP A 437 -8.94 -25.34 -13.90
CA ASP A 437 -8.63 -26.77 -13.90
C ASP A 437 -7.24 -27.05 -13.32
N ASN A 438 -6.24 -26.27 -13.72
CA ASN A 438 -4.85 -26.43 -13.29
C ASN A 438 -4.66 -26.26 -11.77
N ILE A 439 -5.54 -25.50 -11.11
CA ILE A 439 -5.43 -25.15 -9.69
C ILE A 439 -6.62 -25.64 -8.86
N GLY A 440 -7.47 -26.50 -9.44
CA GLY A 440 -8.60 -27.13 -8.76
C GLY A 440 -9.65 -26.13 -8.24
N THR A 441 -9.99 -25.09 -9.00
CA THR A 441 -11.01 -24.11 -8.60
C THR A 441 -12.42 -24.63 -8.84
N ARG A 442 -13.33 -24.38 -7.89
CA ARG A 442 -14.76 -24.68 -8.04
C ARG A 442 -15.65 -23.44 -8.01
N TYR A 443 -15.27 -22.40 -7.27
CA TYR A 443 -16.08 -21.19 -7.15
C TYR A 443 -15.30 -19.95 -7.56
N VAL A 444 -16.02 -18.97 -8.08
CA VAL A 444 -15.48 -17.66 -8.46
C VAL A 444 -16.29 -16.57 -7.79
N ILE A 445 -15.64 -15.66 -7.08
CA ILE A 445 -16.28 -14.48 -6.50
C ILE A 445 -15.86 -13.25 -7.30
N THR A 446 -16.84 -12.43 -7.69
CA THR A 446 -16.60 -11.15 -8.35
C THR A 446 -17.34 -10.05 -7.60
N ASP A 447 -16.76 -8.85 -7.56
CA ASP A 447 -17.43 -7.66 -7.07
C ASP A 447 -17.42 -6.55 -8.12
N TYR A 448 -18.27 -5.55 -7.91
CA TYR A 448 -18.42 -4.44 -8.84
C TYR A 448 -17.15 -3.59 -8.95
N GLN A 449 -16.28 -3.63 -7.94
CA GLN A 449 -15.01 -2.89 -7.95
C GLN A 449 -14.04 -3.49 -8.97
N ILE A 450 -13.96 -4.83 -9.08
CA ILE A 450 -13.10 -5.52 -10.07
C ILE A 450 -13.43 -5.06 -11.50
N VAL A 451 -14.71 -4.85 -11.83
CA VAL A 451 -15.13 -4.40 -13.17
C VAL A 451 -15.14 -2.89 -13.35
N THR A 452 -15.00 -2.11 -12.28
CA THR A 452 -14.93 -0.64 -12.33
C THR A 452 -13.54 -0.16 -11.91
N GLY A 453 -13.40 0.44 -10.73
CA GLY A 453 -12.18 1.14 -10.30
C GLY A 453 -10.96 0.24 -10.09
N LYS A 454 -11.13 -1.07 -9.86
CA LYS A 454 -10.01 -2.00 -9.64
C LYS A 454 -9.53 -2.70 -10.91
N PHE A 455 -10.26 -2.63 -12.04
CA PHE A 455 -9.92 -3.38 -13.26
C PHE A 455 -8.47 -3.13 -13.76
N HIS A 456 -7.94 -1.93 -13.47
CA HIS A 456 -6.56 -1.58 -13.80
C HIS A 456 -5.50 -2.46 -13.18
N ALA A 457 -5.76 -3.02 -12.00
CA ALA A 457 -4.81 -3.87 -11.32
C ALA A 457 -4.73 -5.26 -11.98
N PRO A 458 -5.82 -6.03 -12.18
CA PRO A 458 -5.77 -7.27 -12.96
C PRO A 458 -5.11 -7.10 -14.34
N ALA A 459 -5.43 -6.04 -15.07
CA ALA A 459 -4.83 -5.77 -16.39
C ALA A 459 -3.31 -5.57 -16.32
N THR A 460 -2.83 -4.77 -15.37
CA THR A 460 -1.38 -4.51 -15.18
C THR A 460 -0.63 -5.74 -14.68
N TRP A 461 -1.26 -6.56 -13.83
CA TRP A 461 -0.66 -7.79 -13.31
C TRP A 461 -0.62 -8.92 -14.35
N ALA A 462 -1.59 -8.95 -15.28
CA ALA A 462 -1.60 -9.90 -16.39
C ALA A 462 -0.56 -9.54 -17.45
N ASP A 463 -0.43 -8.26 -17.79
CA ASP A 463 0.53 -7.75 -18.75
C ASP A 463 1.07 -6.37 -18.32
N GLN A 464 2.35 -6.31 -17.94
CA GLN A 464 2.98 -5.08 -17.45
C GLN A 464 3.32 -4.09 -18.58
N GLU A 465 3.39 -4.57 -19.83
CA GLU A 465 3.68 -3.75 -21.01
C GLU A 465 2.42 -3.10 -21.54
N LEU A 466 1.37 -3.89 -21.77
CA LEU A 466 0.10 -3.40 -22.31
C LEU A 466 -0.81 -2.78 -21.24
N GLN A 467 -0.76 -3.31 -20.01
CA GLN A 467 -1.58 -2.87 -18.88
C GLN A 467 -3.06 -2.77 -19.29
N MET A 468 -3.68 -1.62 -19.03
CA MET A 468 -5.07 -1.32 -19.37
C MET A 468 -5.31 -0.99 -20.83
N ALA A 469 -4.29 -0.63 -21.61
CA ALA A 469 -4.49 -0.03 -22.93
C ALA A 469 -5.38 -0.85 -23.89
N PRO A 470 -5.34 -2.20 -23.92
CA PRO A 470 -6.23 -2.99 -24.77
C PRO A 470 -7.71 -2.90 -24.39
N PHE A 471 -8.01 -2.62 -23.12
CA PHE A 471 -9.34 -2.69 -22.52
C PHE A 471 -9.94 -1.30 -22.25
N GLN A 472 -9.10 -0.40 -21.73
CA GLN A 472 -9.43 0.93 -21.26
C GLN A 472 -8.46 2.00 -21.81
N PRO A 473 -8.40 2.23 -23.14
CA PRO A 473 -7.48 3.18 -23.74
C PRO A 473 -7.84 4.63 -23.36
N TYR A 474 -6.81 5.48 -23.25
CA TYR A 474 -6.97 6.91 -23.07
C TYR A 474 -6.89 7.64 -24.41
N PHE A 475 -7.82 8.57 -24.62
CA PHE A 475 -7.84 9.46 -25.77
C PHE A 475 -7.80 10.92 -25.32
N LEU A 476 -7.14 11.77 -26.11
CA LEU A 476 -7.17 13.22 -25.91
C LEU A 476 -8.42 13.80 -26.56
N LEU A 477 -9.22 14.51 -25.77
CA LEU A 477 -10.37 15.29 -26.23
C LEU A 477 -10.14 16.77 -25.98
N PRO A 478 -10.58 17.67 -26.88
CA PRO A 478 -10.51 19.11 -26.63
C PRO A 478 -11.42 19.48 -25.45
N VAL A 479 -10.95 20.31 -24.53
CA VAL A 479 -11.73 20.71 -23.33
C VAL A 479 -12.99 21.51 -23.68
N SER A 480 -13.03 22.13 -24.86
CA SER A 480 -14.20 22.79 -25.44
C SER A 480 -14.05 22.87 -26.96
N ALA A 481 -15.15 23.12 -27.67
CA ALA A 481 -15.14 23.24 -29.13
C ALA A 481 -14.15 24.35 -29.57
N GLY A 482 -13.16 23.99 -30.39
CA GLY A 482 -12.12 24.90 -30.88
C GLY A 482 -10.96 25.15 -29.90
N SER A 483 -10.92 24.48 -28.74
CA SER A 483 -9.82 24.61 -27.78
C SER A 483 -8.53 23.94 -28.26
N THR A 484 -7.39 24.54 -27.92
CA THR A 484 -6.05 23.95 -28.07
C THR A 484 -5.60 23.21 -26.80
N SER A 485 -6.42 23.25 -25.74
CA SER A 485 -6.19 22.47 -24.52
C SER A 485 -6.95 21.15 -24.61
N TYR A 486 -6.28 20.06 -24.22
CA TYR A 486 -6.82 18.71 -24.28
C TYR A 486 -6.85 18.08 -22.89
N GLN A 487 -7.81 17.17 -22.70
CA GLN A 487 -7.90 16.31 -21.52
C GLN A 487 -7.82 14.84 -21.96
N ALA A 488 -7.11 14.02 -21.20
CA ALA A 488 -7.08 12.59 -21.40
C ALA A 488 -8.32 11.95 -20.75
N MET A 489 -9.05 11.14 -21.52
CA MET A 489 -10.28 10.49 -21.06
C MET A 489 -10.21 8.99 -21.37
N PRO A 490 -10.52 8.12 -20.40
CA PRO A 490 -10.60 6.69 -20.63
C PRO A 490 -11.91 6.31 -21.33
N PHE A 491 -11.88 5.20 -22.08
CA PHE A 491 -13.03 4.59 -22.76
C PHE A 491 -12.97 3.08 -22.64
N TYR A 492 -14.08 2.36 -22.80
CA TYR A 492 -14.07 0.90 -22.92
C TYR A 492 -13.96 0.46 -24.38
N THR A 493 -13.20 -0.59 -24.64
CA THR A 493 -13.20 -1.33 -25.92
C THR A 493 -14.03 -2.60 -25.83
N GLN A 494 -14.31 -3.26 -26.95
CA GLN A 494 -14.98 -4.56 -26.94
C GLN A 494 -14.20 -5.61 -26.15
N LYS A 495 -12.86 -5.52 -26.10
CA LYS A 495 -12.03 -6.45 -25.33
C LYS A 495 -12.34 -6.42 -23.84
N TYR A 496 -12.69 -5.25 -23.27
CA TYR A 496 -13.10 -5.17 -21.86
C TYR A 496 -14.34 -6.02 -21.60
N TYR A 497 -15.36 -5.90 -22.45
CA TYR A 497 -16.62 -6.64 -22.31
C TYR A 497 -16.46 -8.15 -22.52
N LEU A 498 -15.44 -8.59 -23.25
CA LEU A 498 -15.12 -10.00 -23.46
C LEU A 498 -14.38 -10.64 -22.28
N THR A 499 -13.85 -9.85 -21.33
CA THR A 499 -13.12 -10.39 -20.19
C THR A 499 -13.98 -11.26 -19.28
N MET A 500 -13.38 -12.25 -18.61
CA MET A 500 -14.07 -13.04 -17.58
C MET A 500 -14.67 -12.16 -16.49
N ALA A 501 -13.98 -11.10 -16.07
CA ALA A 501 -14.50 -10.15 -15.08
C ALA A 501 -15.84 -9.56 -15.53
N ALA A 502 -15.92 -9.01 -16.75
CA ALA A 502 -17.14 -8.43 -17.29
C ALA A 502 -18.22 -9.49 -17.58
N ARG A 503 -17.85 -10.63 -18.20
CA ARG A 503 -18.79 -11.71 -18.54
C ARG A 503 -19.45 -12.33 -17.30
N LEU A 504 -18.69 -12.53 -16.23
CA LEU A 504 -19.25 -12.98 -14.96
C LEU A 504 -20.07 -11.87 -14.30
N HIS A 505 -19.46 -10.70 -14.06
CA HIS A 505 -20.08 -9.73 -13.17
C HIS A 505 -21.14 -8.87 -13.86
N ASN A 506 -20.88 -8.33 -15.05
CA ASN A 506 -21.81 -7.41 -15.72
C ASN A 506 -22.98 -8.16 -16.36
N PHE A 507 -22.73 -9.36 -16.89
CA PHE A 507 -23.69 -10.10 -17.72
C PHE A 507 -24.23 -11.39 -17.08
N ASP A 508 -23.88 -11.66 -15.81
CA ASP A 508 -24.33 -12.86 -15.08
C ASP A 508 -23.95 -14.19 -15.76
N GLY A 509 -22.93 -14.17 -16.62
CA GLY A 509 -22.57 -15.29 -17.50
C GLY A 509 -23.47 -15.49 -18.72
N SER A 510 -24.49 -14.66 -18.93
CA SER A 510 -25.37 -14.70 -20.10
C SER A 510 -24.74 -14.02 -21.32
N MET A 511 -25.23 -14.37 -22.51
CA MET A 511 -24.96 -13.60 -23.74
C MET A 511 -25.55 -12.19 -23.61
N ALA A 512 -24.77 -11.18 -24.03
CA ALA A 512 -25.22 -9.79 -24.08
C ALA A 512 -25.16 -9.25 -25.51
N ASP A 513 -26.26 -8.66 -25.96
CA ASP A 513 -26.34 -7.95 -27.24
C ASP A 513 -25.76 -6.52 -27.08
N PRO A 514 -25.28 -5.88 -28.16
CA PRO A 514 -24.70 -4.55 -28.09
C PRO A 514 -25.70 -3.49 -27.62
N GLY A 515 -25.17 -2.43 -26.99
CA GLY A 515 -25.96 -1.27 -26.62
C GLY A 515 -26.61 -0.59 -27.82
N SER A 516 -27.70 0.14 -27.59
CA SER A 516 -28.42 0.87 -28.65
C SER A 516 -27.59 1.98 -29.31
N GLU A 517 -26.57 2.49 -28.61
CA GLU A 517 -25.68 3.54 -29.10
C GLU A 517 -24.24 3.26 -28.67
N VAL A 518 -23.32 3.27 -29.63
CA VAL A 518 -21.86 3.16 -29.43
C VAL A 518 -21.17 4.42 -29.95
N LEU A 519 -19.94 4.69 -29.49
CA LEU A 519 -19.17 5.84 -29.97
C LEU A 519 -18.32 5.47 -31.17
N TYR A 520 -18.72 5.93 -32.35
CA TYR A 520 -17.83 5.99 -33.51
C TYR A 520 -16.81 7.11 -33.30
N THR A 521 -15.52 6.77 -33.34
CA THR A 521 -14.42 7.70 -33.00
C THR A 521 -13.33 7.68 -34.06
N GLU A 522 -13.14 8.82 -34.74
CA GLU A 522 -11.97 9.07 -35.60
C GLU A 522 -10.87 9.77 -34.79
N TYR A 523 -9.64 9.34 -34.98
CA TYR A 523 -8.50 9.85 -34.23
C TYR A 523 -7.21 9.92 -35.05
N ARG A 524 -6.26 10.72 -34.54
CA ARG A 524 -4.87 10.75 -34.98
C ARG A 524 -4.02 9.90 -34.04
N GLU A 525 -3.17 9.06 -34.61
CA GLU A 525 -2.30 8.16 -33.84
C GLU A 525 -1.29 8.95 -32.98
N PRO A 526 -0.79 8.36 -31.88
CA PRO A 526 0.30 8.94 -31.09
C PRO A 526 1.51 9.30 -31.96
N GLY A 527 2.18 10.40 -31.63
CA GLY A 527 3.40 10.85 -32.32
C GLY A 527 3.18 11.64 -33.61
N THR A 528 1.98 11.63 -34.18
CA THR A 528 1.66 12.39 -35.42
C THR A 528 1.58 13.91 -35.21
N VAL A 529 1.26 14.35 -33.99
CA VAL A 529 1.20 15.78 -33.60
C VAL A 529 1.96 16.06 -32.29
N ASN A 530 3.06 15.31 -32.05
CA ASN A 530 3.86 15.38 -30.83
C ASN A 530 3.07 15.12 -29.53
N ASN A 531 2.07 14.24 -29.63
CA ASN A 531 1.20 13.74 -28.56
C ASN A 531 1.58 12.32 -28.16
N SER A 532 1.54 12.00 -26.86
CA SER A 532 1.77 10.63 -26.35
C SER A 532 0.53 9.73 -26.40
N LEU A 533 -0.65 10.31 -26.63
CA LEU A 533 -1.94 9.62 -26.66
C LEU A 533 -2.70 9.94 -27.95
N PRO A 534 -3.55 9.04 -28.47
CA PRO A 534 -4.36 9.30 -29.65
C PRO A 534 -5.25 10.54 -29.46
N LEU A 535 -5.33 11.39 -30.49
CA LEU A 535 -6.11 12.62 -30.47
C LEU A 535 -7.42 12.43 -31.23
N VAL A 536 -8.56 12.57 -30.54
CA VAL A 536 -9.88 12.49 -31.17
C VAL A 536 -10.09 13.68 -32.09
N THR A 537 -10.43 13.41 -33.35
CA THR A 537 -10.78 14.43 -34.35
C THR A 537 -12.29 14.50 -34.59
N ARG A 538 -12.99 13.38 -34.42
CA ARG A 538 -14.45 13.29 -34.50
C ARG A 538 -14.94 12.17 -33.59
N MET A 539 -16.05 12.41 -32.90
CA MET A 539 -16.72 11.42 -32.07
C MET A 539 -18.23 11.62 -32.18
N GLU A 540 -18.95 10.55 -32.44
CA GLU A 540 -20.40 10.57 -32.67
C GLU A 540 -21.04 9.30 -32.10
N GLN A 541 -22.25 9.42 -31.55
CA GLN A 541 -23.06 8.27 -31.12
C GLN A 541 -23.80 7.71 -32.33
N MET A 542 -23.71 6.40 -32.52
CA MET A 542 -24.28 5.70 -33.67
C MET A 542 -24.83 4.34 -33.23
N ASP A 543 -25.79 3.80 -33.99
CA ASP A 543 -26.18 2.39 -33.88
C ASP A 543 -24.96 1.49 -34.11
N ALA A 544 -24.82 0.40 -33.33
CA ALA A 544 -23.64 -0.46 -33.35
C ALA A 544 -23.31 -1.02 -34.75
N THR A 545 -24.33 -1.43 -35.52
CA THR A 545 -24.13 -2.00 -36.86
C THR A 545 -23.69 -0.94 -37.85
N ALA A 546 -24.34 0.23 -37.82
CA ALA A 546 -23.98 1.35 -38.67
C ALA A 546 -22.58 1.90 -38.34
N ALA A 547 -22.24 1.97 -37.05
CA ALA A 547 -20.94 2.42 -36.57
C ALA A 547 -19.82 1.49 -37.03
N ALA A 548 -20.01 0.16 -36.93
CA ALA A 548 -19.04 -0.83 -37.39
C ALA A 548 -18.76 -0.68 -38.90
N ALA A 549 -19.82 -0.54 -39.72
CA ALA A 549 -19.69 -0.29 -41.14
C ALA A 549 -18.93 1.02 -41.45
N ALA A 550 -19.20 2.09 -40.68
CA ALA A 550 -18.51 3.37 -40.82
C ALA A 550 -17.01 3.29 -40.45
N VAL A 551 -16.65 2.51 -39.43
CA VAL A 551 -15.24 2.25 -39.07
C VAL A 551 -14.51 1.55 -40.22
N GLU A 552 -15.11 0.50 -40.79
CA GLU A 552 -14.52 -0.21 -41.93
C GLU A 552 -14.36 0.69 -43.16
N GLU A 553 -15.36 1.52 -43.45
CA GLU A 553 -15.33 2.47 -44.56
C GLU A 553 -14.23 3.52 -44.37
N TYR A 554 -14.14 4.13 -43.18
CA TYR A 554 -13.11 5.13 -42.89
C TYR A 554 -11.71 4.54 -42.95
N ASN A 555 -11.49 3.39 -42.32
CA ASN A 555 -10.16 2.77 -42.22
C ASN A 555 -9.63 2.24 -43.56
N ARG A 556 -10.48 2.01 -44.55
CA ARG A 556 -10.05 1.58 -45.89
C ARG A 556 -9.21 2.63 -46.60
N ASP A 557 -9.58 3.90 -46.46
CA ASP A 557 -8.97 5.04 -47.16
C ASP A 557 -8.42 6.10 -46.18
N ALA A 558 -8.15 5.70 -44.93
CA ALA A 558 -7.72 6.61 -43.88
C ALA A 558 -6.40 7.30 -44.24
N PRO A 559 -6.27 8.62 -44.01
CA PRO A 559 -5.00 9.31 -44.15
C PRO A 559 -3.93 8.67 -43.26
N ALA A 560 -2.65 8.74 -43.68
CA ALA A 560 -1.55 8.24 -42.86
C ALA A 560 -1.57 8.85 -41.44
N GLY A 561 -1.48 8.00 -40.42
CA GLY A 561 -1.55 8.39 -39.01
C GLY A 561 -2.96 8.74 -38.52
N SER A 562 -4.00 8.36 -39.24
CA SER A 562 -5.41 8.42 -38.82
C SER A 562 -6.06 7.05 -38.82
N ALA A 563 -7.01 6.85 -37.91
CA ALA A 563 -7.84 5.66 -37.86
C ALA A 563 -9.20 5.98 -37.21
N ALA A 564 -10.16 5.08 -37.38
CA ALA A 564 -11.43 5.07 -36.68
C ALA A 564 -11.58 3.79 -35.83
N THR A 565 -12.30 3.89 -34.72
CA THR A 565 -12.62 2.77 -33.83
C THR A 565 -13.98 2.97 -33.16
N LEU A 566 -14.52 1.89 -32.60
CA LEU A 566 -15.67 1.93 -31.70
C LEU A 566 -15.21 1.98 -30.25
N LEU A 567 -15.89 2.79 -29.44
CA LEU A 567 -15.65 2.96 -28.02
C LEU A 567 -16.97 3.00 -27.25
N SER A 568 -16.90 2.71 -25.96
CA SER A 568 -17.97 2.99 -25.01
C SER A 568 -17.47 3.94 -23.91
N LEU A 569 -18.39 4.73 -23.36
CA LEU A 569 -18.06 5.69 -22.31
C LEU A 569 -17.56 4.97 -21.05
N TYR A 570 -16.60 5.57 -20.35
CA TYR A 570 -16.14 5.04 -19.07
C TYR A 570 -17.19 5.21 -17.97
N TYR A 571 -17.18 4.32 -16.97
CA TYR A 571 -18.23 4.25 -15.95
C TYR A 571 -18.39 5.54 -15.14
N GLU A 572 -17.31 6.30 -14.91
CA GLU A 572 -17.39 7.58 -14.18
C GLU A 572 -18.13 8.66 -14.97
N VAL A 573 -18.25 8.49 -16.29
CA VAL A 573 -18.95 9.40 -17.19
C VAL A 573 -20.38 8.94 -17.42
N LYS A 574 -20.56 7.63 -17.63
CA LYS A 574 -21.86 6.97 -17.76
C LYS A 574 -21.83 5.66 -16.96
N ALA A 575 -22.44 5.67 -15.78
CA ALA A 575 -22.33 4.59 -14.79
C ALA A 575 -22.71 3.20 -15.33
N ASP A 576 -23.79 3.13 -16.12
CA ASP A 576 -24.35 1.89 -16.66
C ASP A 576 -23.67 1.43 -17.97
N SER A 577 -22.68 2.16 -18.48
CA SER A 577 -21.91 1.80 -19.69
C SER A 577 -21.29 0.40 -19.64
N ILE A 578 -20.97 -0.10 -18.45
CA ILE A 578 -20.43 -1.45 -18.22
C ILE A 578 -21.42 -2.56 -18.58
N LEU A 579 -22.72 -2.25 -18.67
CA LEU A 579 -23.79 -3.19 -19.02
C LEU A 579 -24.13 -3.21 -20.52
N TYR A 580 -23.54 -2.32 -21.32
CA TYR A 580 -23.87 -2.17 -22.73
C TYR A 580 -22.60 -2.35 -23.58
N PRO A 581 -22.32 -3.58 -24.05
CA PRO A 581 -21.13 -3.85 -24.85
C PRO A 581 -21.24 -3.21 -26.24
N ILE A 582 -20.10 -3.09 -26.93
CA ILE A 582 -20.03 -2.49 -28.27
C ILE A 582 -20.51 -3.48 -29.33
N GLU A 583 -20.14 -4.75 -29.16
CA GLU A 583 -20.54 -5.88 -29.98
C GLU A 583 -21.11 -6.99 -29.09
N ARG A 584 -21.71 -8.01 -29.69
CA ARG A 584 -22.24 -9.16 -28.95
C ARG A 584 -21.15 -9.82 -28.10
N VAL A 585 -21.47 -10.10 -26.85
CA VAL A 585 -20.63 -10.85 -25.91
C VAL A 585 -21.20 -12.26 -25.76
N PRO A 586 -20.40 -13.32 -25.98
CA PRO A 586 -20.88 -14.69 -25.87
C PRO A 586 -21.14 -15.08 -24.40
N ALA A 587 -22.15 -15.92 -24.19
CA ALA A 587 -22.46 -16.52 -22.89
C ALA A 587 -21.30 -17.37 -22.37
N LEU A 588 -21.17 -17.44 -21.05
CA LEU A 588 -20.33 -18.42 -20.38
C LEU A 588 -21.08 -19.76 -20.30
N GLN A 589 -20.41 -20.82 -20.73
CA GLN A 589 -20.95 -22.17 -20.85
C GLN A 589 -20.80 -22.99 -19.57
N HIS A 590 -19.78 -22.67 -18.78
CA HIS A 590 -19.36 -23.45 -17.61
C HIS A 590 -19.53 -22.72 -16.28
N TYR A 591 -20.26 -21.60 -16.25
CA TYR A 591 -20.42 -20.78 -15.07
C TYR A 591 -21.89 -20.52 -14.80
N ARG A 592 -22.34 -20.85 -13.59
CA ARG A 592 -23.67 -20.47 -13.10
C ARG A 592 -23.56 -19.57 -11.90
N LEU A 593 -24.34 -18.49 -11.89
CA LEU A 593 -24.57 -17.68 -10.70
C LEU A 593 -25.28 -18.54 -9.65
N VAL A 594 -24.70 -18.65 -8.45
CA VAL A 594 -25.28 -19.41 -7.33
C VAL A 594 -25.74 -18.53 -6.18
N HIS A 595 -25.21 -17.30 -6.08
CA HIS A 595 -25.60 -16.32 -5.08
C HIS A 595 -25.16 -14.91 -5.47
N GLU A 596 -25.94 -13.91 -5.06
CA GLU A 596 -25.60 -12.49 -5.16
C GLU A 596 -26.11 -11.70 -3.94
N THR A 597 -25.43 -10.63 -3.59
CA THR A 597 -25.81 -9.81 -2.43
C THR A 597 -26.92 -8.82 -2.81
N PRO A 598 -27.77 -8.37 -1.85
CA PRO A 598 -28.98 -7.60 -2.18
C PRO A 598 -28.70 -6.16 -2.66
N GLN A 599 -27.54 -5.58 -2.36
CA GLN A 599 -27.23 -4.20 -2.73
C GLN A 599 -27.02 -4.04 -4.23
N ASN A 600 -27.84 -3.20 -4.86
CA ASN A 600 -27.59 -2.68 -6.21
C ASN A 600 -26.55 -1.54 -6.14
N VAL A 601 -25.60 -1.55 -7.06
CA VAL A 601 -24.55 -0.51 -7.17
C VAL A 601 -25.09 0.79 -7.77
N PHE A 602 -26.16 0.72 -8.57
CA PHE A 602 -26.81 1.89 -9.14
C PHE A 602 -27.83 2.47 -8.15
N VAL A 603 -27.45 3.57 -7.48
CA VAL A 603 -28.31 4.26 -6.53
C VAL A 603 -29.27 5.19 -7.27
N GLY A 604 -30.58 5.07 -6.99
CA GLY A 604 -31.58 6.05 -7.46
C GLY A 604 -32.20 5.77 -8.84
N GLY A 605 -31.96 4.60 -9.44
CA GLY A 605 -32.50 4.23 -10.77
C GLY A 605 -34.00 3.87 -10.81
N GLY A 606 -34.67 3.75 -9.66
CA GLY A 606 -36.05 3.25 -9.59
C GLY A 606 -36.14 1.73 -9.84
N ALA A 607 -37.37 1.18 -9.88
CA ALA A 607 -37.59 -0.25 -10.07
C ALA A 607 -37.22 -0.76 -11.48
N ASP A 608 -37.21 0.15 -12.46
CA ASP A 608 -36.91 -0.14 -13.88
C ASP A 608 -35.50 0.31 -14.28
N GLY A 609 -34.68 0.75 -13.32
CA GLY A 609 -33.30 1.15 -13.55
C GLY A 609 -32.35 -0.03 -13.73
N PRO A 610 -31.08 0.23 -14.13
CA PRO A 610 -30.08 -0.82 -14.22
C PRO A 610 -29.89 -1.50 -12.86
N ASP A 611 -29.82 -2.84 -12.86
CA ASP A 611 -29.66 -3.64 -11.64
C ASP A 611 -28.40 -4.50 -11.73
N LEU A 612 -27.37 -4.08 -11.00
CA LEU A 612 -26.10 -4.80 -10.87
C LEU A 612 -25.78 -4.97 -9.39
N LYS A 613 -25.75 -6.22 -8.91
CA LYS A 613 -25.47 -6.52 -7.51
C LYS A 613 -24.00 -6.34 -7.18
N SER A 614 -23.74 -5.91 -5.93
CA SER A 614 -22.39 -5.58 -5.44
C SER A 614 -21.42 -6.76 -5.54
N ILE A 615 -21.83 -7.96 -5.12
CA ILE A 615 -21.00 -9.17 -5.11
C ILE A 615 -21.80 -10.34 -5.68
N LYS A 616 -21.11 -11.19 -6.45
CA LYS A 616 -21.67 -12.36 -7.11
C LYS A 616 -20.74 -13.56 -6.94
N ILE A 617 -21.32 -14.71 -6.64
CA ILE A 617 -20.63 -15.99 -6.51
C ILE A 617 -21.11 -16.92 -7.63
N PHE A 618 -20.15 -17.44 -8.39
CA PHE A 618 -20.37 -18.39 -9.47
C PHE A 618 -19.80 -19.75 -9.11
N GLU A 619 -20.47 -20.82 -9.52
CA GLU A 619 -19.92 -22.17 -9.54
C GLU A 619 -19.43 -22.50 -10.94
N TYR A 620 -18.20 -23.02 -11.02
CA TYR A 620 -17.60 -23.57 -12.23
C TYR A 620 -18.04 -25.04 -12.38
N VAL A 621 -18.72 -25.35 -13.47
CA VAL A 621 -19.38 -26.64 -13.70
C VAL A 621 -19.07 -27.21 -15.10
N PRO A 622 -19.08 -28.54 -15.29
CA PRO A 622 -18.90 -29.14 -16.60
C PRO A 622 -19.97 -28.73 -17.62
N GLY A 623 -21.22 -28.53 -17.19
CA GLY A 623 -22.33 -28.07 -18.04
C GLY A 623 -22.91 -29.16 -18.93
N ALA A 624 -24.23 -29.20 -19.09
CA ALA A 624 -24.91 -30.21 -19.92
C ALA A 624 -24.87 -29.82 -21.40
N ARG A 625 -24.81 -30.81 -22.28
CA ARG A 625 -24.72 -30.62 -23.74
C ARG A 625 -26.09 -30.79 -24.39
N ILE A 626 -26.51 -29.85 -25.23
CA ILE A 626 -27.76 -29.90 -25.98
C ILE A 626 -27.44 -29.70 -27.46
N LYS A 627 -27.98 -30.54 -28.34
CA LYS A 627 -27.83 -30.36 -29.80
C LYS A 627 -28.84 -29.36 -30.33
N GLY A 628 -28.38 -28.43 -31.17
CA GLY A 628 -29.25 -27.47 -31.83
C GLY A 628 -28.51 -26.24 -32.34
N ASP A 629 -29.19 -25.49 -33.21
CA ASP A 629 -28.71 -24.24 -33.78
C ASP A 629 -29.51 -23.04 -33.24
N GLY A 630 -28.98 -21.84 -33.43
CA GLY A 630 -29.64 -20.60 -33.01
C GLY A 630 -29.29 -20.20 -31.58
N ILE A 631 -30.27 -19.64 -30.86
CA ILE A 631 -30.10 -19.12 -29.50
C ILE A 631 -30.97 -19.94 -28.56
N ILE A 632 -30.39 -20.48 -27.51
CA ILE A 632 -31.11 -21.15 -26.42
C ILE A 632 -31.28 -20.18 -25.25
N GLU A 633 -32.39 -20.25 -24.53
CA GLU A 633 -32.66 -19.41 -23.37
C GLU A 633 -33.33 -20.15 -22.22
N VAL A 634 -33.08 -19.69 -21.00
CA VAL A 634 -33.80 -20.14 -19.79
C VAL A 634 -34.01 -18.96 -18.83
N PRO A 635 -35.22 -18.76 -18.28
CA PRO A 635 -35.45 -17.73 -17.27
C PRO A 635 -34.87 -18.14 -15.92
N VAL A 636 -34.16 -17.23 -15.25
CA VAL A 636 -33.47 -17.42 -13.97
C VAL A 636 -33.95 -16.39 -12.96
N THR A 637 -34.14 -16.82 -11.72
CA THR A 637 -34.44 -15.95 -10.56
C THR A 637 -33.38 -16.14 -9.49
N THR A 638 -32.81 -15.05 -9.00
CA THR A 638 -31.75 -15.05 -7.98
C THR A 638 -32.30 -15.12 -6.56
N ASN A 639 -31.40 -15.32 -5.59
CA ASN A 639 -31.71 -15.30 -4.16
C ASN A 639 -32.28 -13.95 -3.67
N THR A 640 -32.04 -12.85 -4.40
CA THR A 640 -32.59 -11.52 -4.07
C THR A 640 -33.92 -11.24 -4.78
N GLY A 641 -34.48 -12.21 -5.49
CA GLY A 641 -35.69 -12.05 -6.30
C GLY A 641 -35.48 -11.34 -7.64
N ARG A 642 -34.23 -11.06 -8.04
CA ARG A 642 -33.91 -10.48 -9.35
C ARG A 642 -34.14 -11.55 -10.42
N ALA A 643 -34.81 -11.19 -11.51
CA ALA A 643 -35.02 -12.09 -12.64
C ALA A 643 -34.16 -11.65 -13.83
N PHE A 644 -33.53 -12.62 -14.51
CA PHE A 644 -32.84 -12.41 -15.78
C PHE A 644 -33.03 -13.64 -16.67
N THR A 645 -32.70 -13.53 -17.95
CA THR A 645 -32.73 -14.67 -18.88
C THR A 645 -31.31 -15.04 -19.26
N TYR A 646 -30.89 -16.27 -18.97
CA TYR A 646 -29.66 -16.81 -19.52
C TYR A 646 -29.90 -17.12 -20.99
N ARG A 647 -29.08 -16.58 -21.89
CA ARG A 647 -29.15 -16.78 -23.34
C ARG A 647 -27.79 -17.23 -23.82
N GLN A 648 -27.74 -18.15 -24.78
CA GLN A 648 -26.49 -18.65 -25.37
C GLN A 648 -26.70 -18.92 -26.86
N GLU A 649 -25.75 -18.49 -27.67
CA GLU A 649 -25.67 -18.81 -29.10
C GLU A 649 -24.97 -20.16 -29.29
N SER A 650 -25.48 -20.97 -30.23
CA SER A 650 -24.92 -22.29 -30.54
C SER A 650 -23.51 -22.19 -31.09
N VAL A 651 -22.62 -23.09 -30.66
CA VAL A 651 -21.26 -23.20 -31.17
C VAL A 651 -21.10 -24.57 -31.83
N ASN A 652 -20.98 -24.58 -33.15
CA ASN A 652 -20.89 -25.80 -33.96
C ASN A 652 -22.08 -26.78 -33.78
N GLY A 653 -23.31 -26.24 -33.68
CA GLY A 653 -24.53 -27.04 -33.56
C GLY A 653 -24.75 -27.65 -32.17
N GLU A 654 -24.09 -27.11 -31.14
CA GLU A 654 -24.19 -27.56 -29.76
C GLU A 654 -24.23 -26.36 -28.80
N PHE A 655 -25.05 -26.51 -27.75
CA PHE A 655 -25.04 -25.67 -26.56
C PHE A 655 -24.42 -26.46 -25.41
N ILE A 656 -23.64 -25.77 -24.58
CA ILE A 656 -23.19 -26.26 -23.27
C ILE A 656 -23.77 -25.30 -22.24
N VAL A 657 -24.72 -25.79 -21.45
CA VAL A 657 -25.54 -24.97 -20.56
C VAL A 657 -25.21 -25.23 -19.08
N PRO A 658 -25.12 -24.19 -18.22
CA PRO A 658 -24.66 -24.35 -16.84
C PRO A 658 -25.78 -24.43 -15.79
N TYR A 659 -27.04 -24.11 -16.13
CA TYR A 659 -28.14 -24.13 -15.17
C TYR A 659 -28.96 -25.42 -15.29
N ALA A 660 -29.35 -25.98 -14.15
CA ALA A 660 -30.28 -27.11 -14.11
C ALA A 660 -31.73 -26.59 -14.02
N THR A 661 -32.64 -27.22 -14.77
CA THR A 661 -34.09 -26.99 -14.70
C THR A 661 -34.76 -27.78 -13.59
N SER A 662 -34.09 -28.83 -13.09
CA SER A 662 -34.57 -29.67 -11.98
C SER A 662 -33.42 -30.26 -11.15
N GLY A 663 -33.70 -30.64 -9.91
CA GLY A 663 -32.72 -31.27 -9.00
C GLY A 663 -31.74 -30.31 -8.32
N TRP A 664 -31.69 -29.04 -8.70
CA TRP A 664 -30.87 -28.01 -8.04
C TRP A 664 -31.52 -27.52 -6.73
N SER A 665 -30.75 -27.55 -5.64
CA SER A 665 -31.21 -27.14 -4.30
C SER A 665 -30.77 -25.73 -3.90
N GLY A 666 -29.90 -25.06 -4.68
CA GLY A 666 -29.41 -23.72 -4.36
C GLY A 666 -30.45 -22.62 -4.60
N GLU A 667 -30.08 -21.38 -4.26
CA GLU A 667 -31.03 -20.27 -4.17
C GLU A 667 -31.31 -19.58 -5.51
N VAL A 668 -30.35 -19.58 -6.43
CA VAL A 668 -30.55 -19.09 -7.81
C VAL A 668 -31.14 -20.23 -8.64
N LYS A 669 -32.36 -20.05 -9.17
CA LYS A 669 -33.13 -21.13 -9.80
C LYS A 669 -33.67 -20.72 -11.16
N THR A 670 -33.73 -21.67 -12.08
CA THR A 670 -34.49 -21.51 -13.31
C THR A 670 -36.00 -21.60 -13.01
N THR A 671 -36.82 -20.83 -13.72
CA THR A 671 -38.29 -20.83 -13.54
C THR A 671 -39.05 -21.51 -14.67
N GLY A 672 -38.34 -22.09 -15.65
CA GLY A 672 -38.90 -22.84 -16.77
C GLY A 672 -37.83 -23.72 -17.45
N PRO A 673 -38.22 -24.46 -18.51
CA PRO A 673 -37.29 -25.27 -19.29
C PRO A 673 -36.41 -24.39 -20.17
N TYR A 674 -35.32 -24.96 -20.68
CA TYR A 674 -34.59 -24.34 -21.79
C TYR A 674 -35.45 -24.33 -23.04
N ARG A 675 -35.35 -23.28 -23.87
CA ARG A 675 -36.06 -23.17 -25.15
C ARG A 675 -35.13 -22.63 -26.23
N ILE A 676 -35.22 -23.17 -27.45
CA ILE A 676 -34.57 -22.56 -28.61
C ILE A 676 -35.47 -21.44 -29.15
N VAL A 677 -34.95 -20.21 -29.16
CA VAL A 677 -35.65 -19.00 -29.59
C VAL A 677 -36.16 -19.15 -31.02
N GLY A 678 -37.43 -18.79 -31.25
CA GLY A 678 -38.08 -18.94 -32.55
C GLY A 678 -38.61 -20.35 -32.84
N THR A 679 -38.50 -21.29 -31.89
CA THR A 679 -39.04 -22.65 -32.00
C THR A 679 -39.94 -23.01 -30.81
N ASP A 680 -40.63 -24.15 -30.90
CA ASP A 680 -41.40 -24.75 -29.79
C ASP A 680 -40.60 -25.87 -29.08
N VAL A 681 -39.31 -26.01 -29.38
CA VAL A 681 -38.44 -27.04 -28.79
C VAL A 681 -37.99 -26.61 -27.41
N THR A 682 -38.21 -27.49 -26.41
CA THR A 682 -37.82 -27.26 -25.01
C THR A 682 -37.03 -28.43 -24.45
N PHE A 683 -36.13 -28.15 -23.51
CA PHE A 683 -35.28 -29.15 -22.85
C PHE A 683 -35.35 -29.03 -21.33
N ASP A 684 -35.45 -30.18 -20.67
CA ASP A 684 -35.26 -30.31 -19.23
C ASP A 684 -33.85 -30.82 -18.95
N VAL A 685 -33.13 -30.12 -18.09
CA VAL A 685 -31.74 -30.41 -17.74
C VAL A 685 -31.66 -30.66 -16.24
N THR A 686 -31.27 -31.86 -15.82
CA THR A 686 -31.15 -32.16 -14.39
C THR A 686 -29.82 -31.67 -13.83
N GLU A 687 -29.74 -31.46 -12.52
CA GLU A 687 -28.46 -31.18 -11.85
C GLU A 687 -27.42 -32.27 -12.10
N GLU A 688 -27.84 -33.53 -12.22
CA GLU A 688 -26.94 -34.64 -12.54
C GLU A 688 -26.34 -34.49 -13.95
N ASP A 689 -27.14 -34.02 -14.92
CA ASP A 689 -26.66 -33.78 -16.28
C ASP A 689 -25.60 -32.68 -16.33
N ILE A 690 -25.77 -31.62 -15.54
CA ILE A 690 -24.79 -30.52 -15.40
C ILE A 690 -23.48 -31.02 -14.80
N GLN A 691 -23.56 -31.74 -13.67
CA GLN A 691 -22.38 -32.19 -12.93
C GLN A 691 -21.57 -33.24 -13.69
N GLN A 692 -22.21 -34.04 -14.55
CA GLN A 692 -21.55 -35.09 -15.34
C GLN A 692 -21.26 -34.67 -16.78
N GLY A 693 -21.70 -33.49 -17.21
CA GLY A 693 -21.56 -33.01 -18.57
C GLY A 693 -22.28 -33.88 -19.62
N ARG A 694 -23.44 -34.43 -19.25
CA ARG A 694 -24.21 -35.36 -20.11
C ARG A 694 -24.83 -34.65 -21.29
N THR A 695 -25.09 -35.40 -22.37
CA THR A 695 -25.88 -34.93 -23.49
C THR A 695 -27.36 -35.13 -23.21
N VAL A 696 -28.13 -34.04 -23.28
CA VAL A 696 -29.58 -33.99 -23.16
C VAL A 696 -30.14 -33.88 -24.59
N ASN A 697 -31.10 -34.76 -24.91
CA ASN A 697 -31.70 -34.86 -26.25
C ASN A 697 -33.10 -34.29 -26.30
#